data_AF-A0A2P6VFM8-F1
#
_entry.id   AF-A0A2P6VFM8-F1
#
_cell.length_a   1.000
_cell.length_b   1.000
_cell.length_c   1.000
_cell.angle_alpha   90.00
_cell.angle_beta   90.00
_cell.angle_gamma   90.00
#
_symmetry.space_group_name_H-M   'P 1'
#
loop_
_entity.id
_entity.type
_entity.pdbx_description
1 polymer ?
#
loop_
_entity_poly.entity_id
_entity_poly.type
_entity_poly.pdbx_seq_one_letter_code
_entity_poly.pdbx_strand_id
1 'polypeptide(L)'
;MQHAAVARSSAAAAFTARRPQQLRAVRAAAPRQVIAMASNMQFIKGIDEPTIPEVKLTRSRDGASGTATFVFQNPAIFEASSELGDITGLYMNDDEGTITTVDVQAKFVNGKPDKIEVKYVMRSSFEWDRFMRFMERYAEDMGLGFQKRPRVGVSAGAGILPPPPWVPLLRPEELQRGLAFSGSGRLIERAAAKLLGGQPIKAYTIGGSVTRGAGASSDATSYPSRFFEFLNSTFPHRGHVLQNKGIGATTSGIYSVCAEAIIPPDADLLVAEFTFNEPADIPFTSPQRRAFEQLLRKLARLPGQPAVVVLHHYAWWFSGGDGVQGGLFYRPAEMQLTTMAQYYDMPSPSVRAAVWPLMRAGVAPFKVSRVIKPGQVTPNGVKLPVAEPGTERQYYFYDRVHPSDTGHQVMAELLAGVVLQAAARVQAAAAAAAAAAGDGGGLAAVKPRAAELPPPMIPGNADVPTTLCAMQPLAKRMRGFEYRAERPDRQDPVDQKWGYVGEEEGAWLEMEMNTLDGSSSGAGAQTKATVFLGYLRSYQGMGVARVECKRDCTCLPTRIDGRWKQRVSLTQMHEFQVSQHPRCRVRITIERRPSAGGRKHGGGKMHLSALMVSHFPLALDGRIAGMAGGMVSERH
;
A
#
# COMPACT_ATOMS: atom_id res chain seq x y z
N MET A 1 -34.08 -71.50 43.50
CA MET A 1 -34.17 -70.62 42.31
C MET A 1 -33.90 -69.20 42.76
N GLN A 2 -32.95 -68.55 42.09
CA GLN A 2 -32.15 -67.37 42.45
C GLN A 2 -32.93 -66.03 42.27
N HIS A 3 -32.86 -65.10 43.24
CA HIS A 3 -32.09 -63.81 43.28
C HIS A 3 -32.59 -62.73 42.30
N ALA A 4 -32.61 -61.41 42.57
CA ALA A 4 -32.20 -60.48 43.65
C ALA A 4 -32.95 -59.13 43.36
N ALA A 5 -32.89 -58.01 44.09
CA ALA A 5 -31.99 -57.49 45.10
C ALA A 5 -32.71 -56.42 45.95
N VAL A 6 -32.32 -56.32 47.23
CA VAL A 6 -32.78 -55.32 48.21
C VAL A 6 -31.62 -54.37 48.52
N ALA A 7 -31.96 -53.10 48.77
CA ALA A 7 -31.04 -52.02 49.12
C ALA A 7 -30.41 -52.16 50.52
N ARG A 8 -29.14 -51.73 50.68
CA ARG A 8 -28.57 -51.03 51.86
C ARG A 8 -27.07 -50.70 51.71
N SER A 9 -26.68 -49.53 52.27
CA SER A 9 -25.43 -49.24 53.03
C SER A 9 -24.10 -49.11 52.25
N SER A 10 -23.11 -48.26 52.54
CA SER A 10 -22.72 -47.47 53.74
C SER A 10 -21.57 -46.49 53.45
N ALA A 11 -21.53 -45.43 54.26
CA ALA A 11 -20.36 -44.81 54.91
C ALA A 11 -19.29 -44.05 54.10
N ALA A 12 -19.30 -42.72 54.26
CA ALA A 12 -18.12 -41.86 54.21
C ALA A 12 -17.64 -41.58 55.65
N ALA A 13 -16.36 -41.81 55.92
CA ALA A 13 -15.71 -41.52 57.20
C ALA A 13 -15.04 -40.13 57.17
N ALA A 14 -15.15 -39.41 58.29
CA ALA A 14 -14.55 -38.11 58.52
C ALA A 14 -13.09 -38.22 59.00
N PHE A 15 -12.24 -37.31 58.53
CA PHE A 15 -11.00 -36.92 59.23
C PHE A 15 -10.88 -35.40 59.24
N THR A 16 -10.66 -34.87 60.45
CA THR A 16 -10.54 -33.45 60.82
C THR A 16 -9.25 -32.81 60.30
N ALA A 17 -9.34 -31.58 59.78
CA ALA A 17 -8.18 -30.69 59.59
C ALA A 17 -8.48 -29.27 60.12
N ARG A 18 -7.47 -28.73 60.80
CA ARG A 18 -7.46 -27.51 61.63
C ARG A 18 -7.61 -26.21 60.83
N ARG A 19 -8.17 -25.18 61.48
CA ARG A 19 -8.22 -23.77 61.03
C ARG A 19 -6.81 -23.20 60.76
N PRO A 20 -6.62 -22.45 59.65
CA PRO A 20 -5.63 -21.39 59.56
C PRO A 20 -6.26 -20.02 59.87
N GLN A 21 -5.42 -19.12 60.40
CA GLN A 21 -5.74 -17.81 60.93
C GLN A 21 -6.20 -16.80 59.87
N GLN A 22 -7.12 -15.90 60.27
CA GLN A 22 -7.54 -14.74 59.48
C GLN A 22 -6.39 -13.74 59.29
N LEU A 23 -5.96 -13.54 58.04
CA LEU A 23 -5.19 -12.37 57.64
C LEU A 23 -6.15 -11.19 57.44
N ARG A 24 -5.98 -10.15 58.26
CA ARG A 24 -6.65 -8.85 58.08
C ARG A 24 -6.28 -8.26 56.73
N ALA A 25 -7.28 -8.01 55.89
CA ALA A 25 -7.11 -7.21 54.68
C ALA A 25 -6.85 -5.74 55.07
N VAL A 26 -5.66 -5.23 54.72
CA VAL A 26 -5.36 -3.81 54.75
C VAL A 26 -6.11 -3.15 53.60
N ARG A 27 -7.04 -2.24 53.90
CA ARG A 27 -7.67 -1.38 52.89
C ARG A 27 -6.59 -0.48 52.29
N ALA A 28 -6.28 -0.69 51.01
CA ALA A 28 -5.50 0.27 50.24
C ALA A 28 -6.29 1.58 50.15
N ALA A 29 -5.67 2.69 50.56
CA ALA A 29 -6.20 4.03 50.35
C ALA A 29 -6.31 4.29 48.84
N ALA A 30 -7.41 4.93 48.41
CA ALA A 30 -7.58 5.37 47.03
C ALA A 30 -6.40 6.28 46.63
N PRO A 31 -5.83 6.13 45.42
CA PRO A 31 -4.78 7.02 44.97
C PRO A 31 -5.35 8.44 44.88
N ARG A 32 -4.71 9.37 45.59
CA ARG A 32 -4.85 10.81 45.37
C ARG A 32 -4.60 11.05 43.89
N GLN A 33 -5.59 11.59 43.15
CA GLN A 33 -5.34 12.17 41.84
C GLN A 33 -4.34 13.31 42.02
N VAL A 34 -3.09 13.05 41.62
CA VAL A 34 -2.13 14.12 41.36
C VAL A 34 -2.54 14.66 40.00
N ILE A 35 -3.05 15.88 39.97
CA ILE A 35 -3.23 16.63 38.72
C ILE A 35 -1.80 16.80 38.17
N ALA A 36 -1.47 16.13 37.08
CA ALA A 36 -0.18 16.31 36.42
C ALA A 36 -0.07 17.78 35.98
N MET A 37 0.93 18.49 36.49
CA MET A 37 1.26 19.83 36.00
C MET A 37 1.82 19.68 34.58
N ALA A 38 1.34 20.49 33.63
CA ALA A 38 1.90 20.54 32.28
C ALA A 38 3.38 20.95 32.34
N SER A 39 4.22 20.28 31.54
CA SER A 39 5.63 20.60 31.45
C SER A 39 5.87 21.85 30.62
N ASN A 40 6.75 22.73 31.09
CA ASN A 40 7.04 24.00 30.43
C ASN A 40 8.52 24.40 30.52
N MET A 41 8.90 25.34 29.67
CA MET A 41 10.21 25.99 29.65
C MET A 41 10.03 27.49 29.90
N GLN A 42 10.91 28.08 30.71
CA GLN A 42 10.82 29.48 31.09
C GLN A 42 12.22 30.11 31.05
N PHE A 43 12.32 31.33 30.52
CA PHE A 43 13.52 32.16 30.62
C PHE A 43 13.47 33.11 31.82
N ILE A 44 12.26 33.47 32.24
CA ILE A 44 11.96 34.23 33.45
C ILE A 44 11.00 33.39 34.28
N LYS A 45 11.32 33.13 35.55
CA LYS A 45 10.50 32.27 36.41
C LYS A 45 9.05 32.77 36.47
N GLY A 46 8.11 31.89 36.17
CA GLY A 46 6.67 32.18 36.14
C GLY A 46 6.13 32.64 34.79
N ILE A 47 6.97 32.78 33.76
CA ILE A 47 6.55 33.13 32.39
C ILE A 47 6.93 31.99 31.44
N ASP A 48 5.91 31.30 30.92
CA ASP A 48 6.08 30.20 29.98
C ASP A 48 6.53 30.72 28.61
N GLU A 49 7.57 30.10 28.06
CA GLU A 49 8.04 30.33 26.70
C GLU A 49 7.25 29.41 25.74
N PRO A 50 6.36 29.96 24.90
CA PRO A 50 5.59 29.17 23.95
C PRO A 50 6.42 28.68 22.75
N THR A 51 7.57 29.30 22.47
CA THR A 51 8.40 28.91 21.32
C THR A 51 9.10 27.58 21.58
N ILE A 52 8.84 26.62 20.71
CA ILE A 52 9.43 25.27 20.77
C ILE A 52 10.88 25.31 20.25
N PRO A 53 11.88 24.88 21.05
CA PRO A 53 13.28 24.90 20.62
C PRO A 53 13.65 23.71 19.71
N GLU A 54 14.64 23.91 18.85
CA GLU A 54 15.41 22.79 18.29
C GLU A 54 16.33 22.24 19.40
N VAL A 55 16.22 20.94 19.72
CA VAL A 55 17.02 20.31 20.77
C VAL A 55 18.01 19.30 20.18
N LYS A 56 19.29 19.50 20.48
CA LYS A 56 20.38 18.60 20.07
C LYS A 56 21.05 17.99 21.29
N LEU A 57 21.08 16.66 21.34
CA LEU A 57 21.78 15.91 22.38
C LEU A 57 23.12 15.37 21.88
N THR A 58 24.15 15.55 22.69
CA THR A 58 25.47 14.94 22.51
C THR A 58 25.85 14.19 23.77
N ARG A 59 26.53 13.05 23.62
CA ARG A 59 26.98 12.21 24.74
C ARG A 59 28.46 11.93 24.57
N SER A 60 29.22 11.98 25.67
CA SER A 60 30.65 11.64 25.67
C SER A 60 30.88 10.19 25.24
N ARG A 61 32.08 9.90 24.73
CA ARG A 61 32.42 8.57 24.20
C ARG A 61 32.36 7.45 25.24
N ASP A 62 32.66 7.78 26.49
CA ASP A 62 32.56 6.89 27.66
C ASP A 62 31.14 6.80 28.26
N GLY A 63 30.19 7.57 27.73
CA GLY A 63 28.81 7.60 28.20
C GLY A 63 28.58 8.26 29.56
N ALA A 64 29.63 8.80 30.18
CA ALA A 64 29.60 9.34 31.55
C ALA A 64 29.01 10.76 31.65
N SER A 65 29.02 11.52 30.55
CA SER A 65 28.46 12.87 30.50
C SER A 65 27.68 13.14 29.21
N GLY A 66 26.76 14.09 29.28
CA GLY A 66 25.88 14.48 28.20
C GLY A 66 25.76 16.00 28.09
N THR A 67 25.35 16.49 26.92
CA THR A 67 25.02 17.90 26.73
C THR A 67 23.80 18.02 25.84
N ALA A 68 22.79 18.72 26.33
CA ALA A 68 21.66 19.20 25.56
C ALA A 68 21.92 20.63 25.10
N THR A 69 21.70 20.92 23.82
CA THR A 69 21.74 22.26 23.26
C THR A 69 20.36 22.60 22.72
N PHE A 70 19.79 23.70 23.17
CA PHE A 70 18.51 24.22 22.73
C PHE A 70 18.73 25.44 21.86
N VAL A 71 17.99 25.56 20.76
CA VAL A 71 17.98 26.74 19.91
C VAL A 71 16.54 27.21 19.75
N PHE A 72 16.21 28.33 20.38
CA PHE A 72 14.93 28.99 20.24
C PHE A 72 15.05 30.05 19.14
N GLN A 73 14.34 29.86 18.04
CA GLN A 73 14.30 30.82 16.92
C GLN A 73 13.20 31.85 17.21
N ASN A 74 13.56 33.14 17.25
CA ASN A 74 12.63 34.24 17.59
C ASN A 74 11.72 33.94 18.81
N PRO A 75 12.29 33.61 20.00
CA PRO A 75 11.49 33.31 21.19
C PRO A 75 10.65 34.51 21.62
N ALA A 76 9.47 34.23 22.19
CA ALA A 76 8.54 35.28 22.61
C ALA A 76 9.14 36.15 23.73
N ILE A 77 10.10 35.63 24.50
CA ILE A 77 10.81 36.40 25.52
C ILE A 77 11.52 37.66 24.98
N PHE A 78 11.88 37.71 23.70
CA PHE A 78 12.50 38.90 23.13
C PHE A 78 11.55 40.12 23.09
N GLU A 79 10.24 39.88 23.00
CA GLU A 79 9.23 40.95 23.03
C GLU A 79 8.86 41.36 24.47
N ALA A 80 9.12 40.48 25.45
CA ALA A 80 8.82 40.70 26.86
C ALA A 80 9.98 41.31 27.67
N SER A 81 11.21 41.26 27.13
CA SER A 81 12.44 41.55 27.90
C SER A 81 12.65 43.01 28.30
N SER A 82 11.99 43.99 27.67
CA SER A 82 12.14 45.41 28.05
C SER A 82 11.38 45.82 29.32
N GLU A 83 10.41 45.02 29.79
CA GLU A 83 9.58 45.35 30.97
C GLU A 83 9.60 44.29 32.10
N LEU A 84 10.07 43.05 31.84
CA LEU A 84 9.83 41.89 32.74
C LEU A 84 11.08 41.25 33.37
N GLY A 85 12.29 41.73 33.07
CA GLY A 85 13.54 41.32 33.73
C GLY A 85 14.56 40.66 32.79
N ASP A 86 15.79 40.49 33.30
CA ASP A 86 16.91 39.91 32.56
C ASP A 86 16.79 38.39 32.42
N ILE A 87 17.26 37.85 31.28
CA ILE A 87 17.33 36.40 31.04
C ILE A 87 18.47 35.81 31.89
N THR A 88 18.13 35.20 33.03
CA THR A 88 19.13 34.65 33.97
C THR A 88 19.45 33.17 33.76
N GLY A 89 18.65 32.46 32.97
CA GLY A 89 18.81 31.03 32.74
C GLY A 89 17.60 30.42 32.01
N LEU A 90 17.65 29.12 31.78
CA LEU A 90 16.51 28.32 31.33
C LEU A 90 16.04 27.44 32.49
N TYR A 91 14.75 27.53 32.80
CA TYR A 91 14.05 26.72 33.78
C TYR A 91 13.12 25.75 33.05
N MET A 92 13.32 24.45 33.26
CA MET A 92 12.54 23.36 32.68
C MET A 92 11.74 22.72 33.81
N ASN A 93 10.42 22.93 33.84
CA ASN A 93 9.57 22.51 34.94
C ASN A 93 8.67 21.34 34.53
N ASP A 94 8.61 20.31 35.37
CA ASP A 94 7.62 19.24 35.32
C ASP A 94 7.21 18.81 36.75
N ASP A 95 6.44 17.74 36.88
CA ASP A 95 6.01 17.14 38.15
C ASP A 95 7.16 16.54 38.99
N GLU A 96 8.30 16.20 38.37
CA GLU A 96 9.53 15.77 39.05
C GLU A 96 10.41 16.96 39.52
N GLY A 97 9.94 18.20 39.35
CA GLY A 97 10.62 19.43 39.77
C GLY A 97 11.29 20.19 38.62
N THR A 98 12.18 21.12 38.97
CA THR A 98 12.80 22.03 37.98
C THR A 98 14.24 21.63 37.64
N ILE A 99 14.53 21.48 36.35
CA ILE A 99 15.91 21.41 35.81
C ILE A 99 16.33 22.81 35.37
N THR A 100 17.52 23.27 35.74
CA THR A 100 17.98 24.63 35.43
C THR A 100 19.35 24.67 34.78
N THR A 101 19.56 25.62 33.87
CA THR A 101 20.90 26.00 33.39
C THR A 101 21.03 27.51 33.26
N VAL A 102 22.25 28.02 33.46
CA VAL A 102 22.61 29.43 33.30
C VAL A 102 23.43 29.70 32.03
N ASP A 103 23.77 28.66 31.27
CA ASP A 103 24.49 28.80 30.00
C ASP A 103 23.50 29.13 28.87
N VAL A 104 23.12 30.41 28.80
CA VAL A 104 22.14 30.98 27.87
C VAL A 104 22.80 32.14 27.11
N GLN A 105 22.71 32.13 25.79
CA GLN A 105 23.30 33.15 24.92
C GLN A 105 22.30 33.62 23.88
N ALA A 106 22.00 34.93 23.86
CA ALA A 106 21.22 35.57 22.81
C ALA A 106 22.14 35.97 21.64
N LYS A 107 21.71 35.70 20.41
CA LYS A 107 22.39 36.16 19.19
C LYS A 107 21.57 37.24 18.50
N PHE A 108 22.28 38.24 17.97
CA PHE A 108 21.72 39.38 17.26
C PHE A 108 22.23 39.39 15.82
N VAL A 109 21.34 39.67 14.87
CA VAL A 109 21.68 39.84 13.45
C VAL A 109 21.21 41.24 13.02
N ASN A 110 22.13 42.05 12.50
CA ASN A 110 21.86 43.44 12.10
C ASN A 110 21.23 44.31 13.22
N GLY A 111 21.63 44.09 14.48
CA GLY A 111 21.15 44.87 15.63
C GLY A 111 19.78 44.45 16.17
N LYS A 112 19.14 43.43 15.60
CA LYS A 112 17.88 42.85 16.10
C LYS A 112 18.14 41.47 16.74
N PRO A 113 17.44 41.12 17.84
CA PRO A 113 17.55 39.78 18.43
C PRO A 113 17.01 38.73 17.44
N ASP A 114 17.73 37.61 17.31
CA ASP A 114 17.47 36.56 16.31
C ASP A 114 17.11 35.22 16.99
N LYS A 115 17.96 34.76 17.92
CA LYS A 115 17.74 33.48 18.61
C LYS A 115 18.41 33.41 19.97
N ILE A 116 17.93 32.49 20.80
CA ILE A 116 18.58 32.11 22.06
C ILE A 116 19.13 30.69 21.94
N GLU A 117 20.42 30.53 22.23
CA GLU A 117 21.08 29.24 22.34
C GLU A 117 21.32 28.92 23.82
N VAL A 118 20.86 27.77 24.28
CA VAL A 118 21.01 27.31 25.66
C VAL A 118 21.77 26.00 25.69
N LYS A 119 22.64 25.82 26.68
CA LYS A 119 23.36 24.56 26.90
C LYS A 119 23.09 24.03 28.30
N TYR A 120 22.74 22.75 28.40
CA TYR A 120 22.61 22.03 29.66
C TYR A 120 23.58 20.84 29.67
N VAL A 121 24.49 20.81 30.63
CA VAL A 121 25.50 19.76 30.77
C VAL A 121 25.08 18.79 31.86
N MET A 122 24.91 17.52 31.49
CA MET A 122 24.58 16.41 32.38
C MET A 122 25.88 15.68 32.75
N ARG A 123 26.20 15.58 34.04
CA ARG A 123 27.46 15.01 34.54
C ARG A 123 27.32 13.59 35.08
N SER A 124 26.09 13.06 35.11
CA SER A 124 25.80 11.72 35.61
C SER A 124 24.69 11.05 34.79
N SER A 125 24.59 9.72 34.90
CA SER A 125 23.48 8.95 34.33
C SER A 125 22.14 9.34 34.95
N PHE A 126 22.11 9.71 36.24
CA PHE A 126 20.91 10.17 36.92
C PHE A 126 20.38 11.47 36.30
N GLU A 127 21.25 12.44 36.05
CA GLU A 127 20.89 13.70 35.37
C GLU A 127 20.43 13.44 33.93
N TRP A 128 21.06 12.50 33.24
CA TRP A 128 20.66 12.08 31.90
C TRP A 128 19.24 11.50 31.89
N ASP A 129 18.96 10.53 32.76
CA ASP A 129 17.65 9.89 32.84
C ASP A 129 16.58 10.89 33.28
N ARG A 130 16.91 11.79 34.22
CA ARG A 130 16.02 12.88 34.67
C ARG A 130 15.69 13.85 33.54
N PHE A 131 16.68 14.20 32.73
CA PHE A 131 16.52 15.06 31.56
C PHE A 131 15.69 14.41 30.46
N MET A 132 15.95 13.13 30.17
CA MET A 132 15.20 12.39 29.14
C MET A 132 13.71 12.29 29.51
N ARG A 133 13.37 12.01 30.79
CA ARG A 133 11.98 12.02 31.25
C ARG A 133 11.29 13.37 31.12
N PHE A 134 12.01 14.46 31.41
CA PHE A 134 11.49 15.82 31.17
C PHE A 134 11.19 16.04 29.68
N MET A 135 12.13 15.71 28.79
CA MET A 135 11.97 15.92 27.35
C MET A 135 10.88 15.02 26.74
N GLU A 136 10.68 13.81 27.26
CA GLU A 136 9.57 12.92 26.86
C GLU A 136 8.21 13.53 27.24
N ARG A 137 8.05 14.02 28.48
CA ARG A 137 6.82 14.73 28.90
C ARG A 137 6.60 16.02 28.11
N TYR A 138 7.65 16.82 27.93
CA TYR A 138 7.58 18.06 27.16
C TYR A 138 7.22 17.82 25.69
N ALA A 139 7.75 16.75 25.09
CA ALA A 139 7.38 16.36 23.74
C ALA A 139 5.92 15.87 23.65
N GLU A 140 5.42 15.13 24.65
CA GLU A 140 4.02 14.70 24.72
C GLU A 140 3.06 15.89 24.89
N ASP A 141 3.33 16.79 25.84
CA ASP A 141 2.52 17.98 26.12
C ASP A 141 2.47 18.95 24.91
N MET A 142 3.57 19.03 24.14
CA MET A 142 3.68 19.90 22.95
C MET A 142 3.38 19.17 21.63
N GLY A 143 3.04 17.88 21.65
CA GLY A 143 2.72 17.08 20.45
C GLY A 143 3.88 16.85 19.47
N LEU A 144 5.12 16.80 19.97
CA LEU A 144 6.36 16.68 19.18
C LEU A 144 6.90 15.23 19.19
N GLY A 145 7.47 14.78 18.07
CA GLY A 145 8.14 13.48 17.96
C GLY A 145 9.67 13.61 17.88
N PHE A 146 10.42 12.75 18.58
CA PHE A 146 11.89 12.74 18.53
C PHE A 146 12.44 12.31 17.15
N GLN A 147 13.26 13.15 16.51
CA GLN A 147 14.06 12.77 15.34
C GLN A 147 15.51 12.48 15.76
N LYS A 148 15.94 11.23 15.69
CA LYS A 148 17.34 10.84 15.94
C LYS A 148 18.15 10.96 14.65
N ARG A 149 19.16 11.85 14.58
CA ARG A 149 20.11 11.87 13.46
C ARG A 149 20.94 10.57 13.45
N PRO A 150 21.15 9.91 12.30
CA PRO A 150 22.00 8.72 12.24
C PRO A 150 23.47 9.11 12.45
N ARG A 151 24.16 8.37 13.32
CA ARG A 151 25.64 8.35 13.30
C ARG A 151 26.06 7.66 12.01
N VAL A 152 26.76 8.38 11.14
CA VAL A 152 27.53 7.76 10.05
C VAL A 152 28.70 7.04 10.72
N GLY A 153 28.53 5.74 10.86
CA GLY A 153 29.47 4.81 11.44
C GLY A 153 28.92 3.42 11.17
N VAL A 154 29.19 2.90 9.98
CA VAL A 154 28.90 1.52 9.65
C VAL A 154 29.80 0.66 10.52
N SER A 155 29.26 0.15 11.63
CA SER A 155 29.71 -1.11 12.18
C SER A 155 28.62 -2.14 11.91
N ALA A 156 28.97 -3.16 11.14
CA ALA A 156 28.19 -4.37 10.99
C ALA A 156 28.21 -5.14 12.33
N GLY A 157 27.50 -4.62 13.33
CA GLY A 157 27.08 -5.41 14.47
C GLY A 157 25.82 -6.16 14.08
N ALA A 158 25.76 -7.47 14.33
CA ALA A 158 24.54 -8.26 14.25
C ALA A 158 23.50 -7.66 15.21
N GLY A 159 22.72 -6.71 14.69
CA GLY A 159 21.96 -5.76 15.49
C GLY A 159 20.49 -5.85 15.15
N ILE A 160 19.68 -5.90 16.20
CA ILE A 160 18.22 -5.79 16.16
C ILE A 160 17.85 -4.61 15.25
N LEU A 161 17.08 -4.87 14.20
CA LEU A 161 16.60 -3.83 13.29
C LEU A 161 15.77 -2.80 14.08
N PRO A 162 15.87 -1.50 13.75
CA PRO A 162 15.06 -0.50 14.42
C PRO A 162 13.57 -0.80 14.22
N PRO A 163 12.71 -0.44 15.17
CA PRO A 163 11.27 -0.60 15.03
C PRO A 163 10.75 0.19 13.81
N PRO A 164 9.60 -0.20 13.24
CA PRO A 164 8.96 0.57 12.18
C PRO A 164 8.63 2.00 12.67
N PRO A 165 8.44 2.97 11.74
CA PRO A 165 8.22 4.38 12.09
C PRO A 165 6.79 4.66 12.60
N TRP A 166 6.03 3.62 12.91
CA TRP A 166 4.67 3.69 13.43
C TRP A 166 4.46 2.69 14.56
N VAL A 167 3.46 2.94 15.39
CA VAL A 167 2.95 1.96 16.35
C VAL A 167 2.28 0.83 15.58
N PRO A 168 2.74 -0.43 15.69
CA PRO A 168 2.14 -1.56 14.97
C PRO A 168 0.66 -1.75 15.32
N LEU A 169 -0.18 -1.94 14.31
CA LEU A 169 -1.58 -2.33 14.48
C LEU A 169 -1.72 -3.85 14.55
N LEU A 170 -0.87 -4.57 13.81
CA LEU A 170 -0.82 -6.03 13.84
C LEU A 170 0.04 -6.48 15.02
N ARG A 171 -0.51 -7.34 15.88
CA ARG A 171 0.29 -8.07 16.86
C ARG A 171 1.09 -9.14 16.09
N PRO A 172 2.15 -9.70 16.71
CA PRO A 172 2.98 -10.70 16.05
C PRO A 172 2.20 -11.88 15.47
N GLU A 173 1.12 -12.31 16.14
CA GLU A 173 0.26 -13.40 15.66
C GLU A 173 -0.56 -13.03 14.41
N GLU A 174 -1.11 -11.81 14.31
CA GLU A 174 -1.80 -11.39 13.09
C GLU A 174 -0.83 -11.17 11.95
N LEU A 175 0.34 -10.59 12.23
CA LEU A 175 1.38 -10.42 11.22
C LEU A 175 1.80 -11.78 10.68
N GLN A 176 2.12 -12.74 11.56
CA GLN A 176 2.49 -14.09 11.16
C GLN A 176 1.40 -14.80 10.34
N ARG A 177 0.13 -14.69 10.76
CA ARG A 177 -1.01 -15.23 9.99
C ARG A 177 -1.18 -14.54 8.64
N GLY A 178 -0.89 -13.24 8.59
CA GLY A 178 -0.92 -12.41 7.39
C GLY A 178 0.16 -12.75 6.38
N LEU A 179 1.32 -13.24 6.82
CA LEU A 179 2.38 -13.77 5.94
C LEU A 179 2.01 -15.17 5.41
N ALA A 180 0.84 -15.27 4.76
CA ALA A 180 0.17 -16.51 4.41
C ALA A 180 1.02 -17.46 3.53
N PHE A 181 1.89 -16.91 2.69
CA PHE A 181 2.89 -17.66 1.95
C PHE A 181 4.17 -16.82 1.80
N SER A 182 5.31 -17.37 2.26
CA SER A 182 6.62 -16.69 2.18
C SER A 182 7.51 -17.18 1.04
N GLY A 183 7.16 -18.32 0.40
CA GLY A 183 8.04 -18.99 -0.56
C GLY A 183 9.39 -19.42 0.01
N SER A 184 10.33 -19.76 -0.88
CA SER A 184 11.74 -20.01 -0.55
C SER A 184 12.43 -18.78 0.03
N GLY A 185 11.93 -17.58 -0.31
CA GLY A 185 12.49 -16.31 0.13
C GLY A 185 13.68 -15.83 -0.71
N ARG A 186 14.21 -16.61 -1.66
CA ARG A 186 15.49 -16.32 -2.36
C ARG A 186 15.59 -14.89 -2.92
N LEU A 187 14.58 -14.43 -3.65
CA LEU A 187 14.62 -13.11 -4.28
C LEU A 187 14.41 -11.98 -3.28
N ILE A 188 13.52 -12.15 -2.30
CA ILE A 188 13.28 -11.14 -1.27
C ILE A 188 14.46 -11.04 -0.29
N GLU A 189 15.13 -12.16 0.01
CA GLU A 189 16.36 -12.20 0.79
C GLU A 189 17.51 -11.50 0.06
N ARG A 190 17.57 -11.58 -1.28
CA ARG A 190 18.54 -10.78 -2.06
C ARG A 190 18.29 -9.28 -1.93
N ALA A 191 17.03 -8.85 -1.98
CA ALA A 191 16.68 -7.44 -1.74
C ALA A 191 17.00 -7.03 -0.29
N ALA A 192 16.69 -7.88 0.69
CA ALA A 192 17.01 -7.67 2.10
C ALA A 192 18.52 -7.61 2.36
N ALA A 193 19.32 -8.43 1.67
CA ALA A 193 20.78 -8.39 1.75
C ALA A 193 21.35 -7.06 1.23
N LYS A 194 20.79 -6.48 0.15
CA LYS A 194 21.15 -5.13 -0.30
C LYS A 194 20.84 -4.09 0.78
N LEU A 195 19.64 -4.14 1.36
CA LEU A 195 19.20 -3.25 2.44
C LEU A 195 20.11 -3.34 3.66
N LEU A 196 20.39 -4.55 4.16
CA LEU A 196 21.30 -4.81 5.28
C LEU A 196 22.74 -4.37 4.98
N GLY A 197 23.16 -4.46 3.71
CA GLY A 197 24.45 -3.97 3.24
C GLY A 197 24.53 -2.45 3.04
N GLY A 198 23.47 -1.70 3.37
CA GLY A 198 23.42 -0.25 3.21
C GLY A 198 23.36 0.21 1.74
N GLN A 199 22.91 -0.65 0.83
CA GLN A 199 22.79 -0.33 -0.60
C GLN A 199 21.38 0.18 -0.94
N PRO A 200 21.26 1.07 -1.95
CA PRO A 200 19.95 1.50 -2.42
C PRO A 200 19.17 0.36 -3.06
N ILE A 201 17.85 0.48 -3.01
CA ILE A 201 16.91 -0.36 -3.74
C ILE A 201 15.97 0.51 -4.58
N LYS A 202 15.55 -0.04 -5.73
CA LYS A 202 14.48 0.51 -6.56
C LYS A 202 13.24 -0.36 -6.42
N ALA A 203 12.23 0.16 -5.71
CA ALA A 203 10.97 -0.51 -5.45
C ALA A 203 9.84 0.10 -6.31
N TYR A 204 8.90 -0.72 -6.74
CA TYR A 204 7.70 -0.24 -7.43
C TYR A 204 6.46 -0.96 -6.92
N THR A 205 5.34 -0.25 -6.88
CA THR A 205 4.03 -0.86 -6.59
C THR A 205 3.14 -0.76 -7.82
N ILE A 206 2.48 -1.85 -8.18
CA ILE A 206 1.51 -1.92 -9.28
C ILE A 206 0.20 -2.49 -8.76
N GLY A 207 -0.92 -2.01 -9.29
CA GLY A 207 -2.23 -2.44 -8.81
C GLY A 207 -3.34 -1.47 -9.17
N GLY A 208 -4.50 -1.71 -8.55
CA GLY A 208 -5.71 -0.92 -8.78
C GLY A 208 -5.76 0.42 -8.03
N SER A 209 -6.99 0.84 -7.71
CA SER A 209 -7.24 2.08 -6.96
C SER A 209 -6.70 2.03 -5.52
N VAL A 210 -6.65 0.85 -4.89
CA VAL A 210 -6.08 0.68 -3.55
C VAL A 210 -4.58 0.95 -3.58
N THR A 211 -3.85 0.39 -4.56
CA THR A 211 -2.43 0.73 -4.80
C THR A 211 -2.22 2.20 -5.08
N ARG A 212 -3.11 2.83 -5.85
CA ARG A 212 -3.04 4.27 -6.08
C ARG A 212 -3.16 5.10 -4.79
N GLY A 213 -3.71 4.55 -3.71
CA GLY A 213 -3.89 5.22 -2.43
C GLY A 213 -5.33 5.67 -2.15
N ALA A 214 -6.32 5.20 -2.93
CA ALA A 214 -7.71 5.54 -2.67
C ALA A 214 -8.13 5.05 -1.28
N GLY A 215 -8.70 5.97 -0.50
CA GLY A 215 -9.15 5.73 0.88
C GLY A 215 -8.20 6.25 1.96
N ALA A 216 -6.93 6.50 1.61
CA ALA A 216 -6.00 7.25 2.44
C ALA A 216 -6.43 8.73 2.54
N SER A 217 -6.22 9.34 3.71
CA SER A 217 -6.45 10.78 3.93
C SER A 217 -5.43 11.67 3.22
N SER A 218 -4.24 11.14 2.92
CA SER A 218 -3.19 11.81 2.16
C SER A 218 -2.31 10.79 1.43
N ASP A 219 -1.50 11.25 0.48
CA ASP A 219 -0.53 10.38 -0.20
C ASP A 219 0.46 9.76 0.79
N ALA A 220 0.82 10.49 1.85
CA ALA A 220 1.73 10.01 2.89
C ALA A 220 1.14 8.84 3.71
N THR A 221 -0.18 8.78 3.86
CA THR A 221 -0.85 7.71 4.62
C THR A 221 -1.21 6.50 3.76
N SER A 222 -0.99 6.55 2.45
CA SER A 222 -1.16 5.40 1.56
C SER A 222 -0.15 4.28 1.86
N TYR A 223 -0.53 3.01 1.62
CA TYR A 223 0.34 1.88 1.92
C TYR A 223 1.68 1.91 1.17
N PRO A 224 1.78 2.37 -0.10
CA PRO A 224 3.07 2.48 -0.78
C PRO A 224 3.99 3.50 -0.11
N SER A 225 3.46 4.66 0.28
CA SER A 225 4.24 5.71 0.96
C SER A 225 4.69 5.29 2.34
N ARG A 226 3.80 4.68 3.14
CA ARG A 226 4.15 4.11 4.44
C ARG A 226 5.20 3.00 4.31
N PHE A 227 5.06 2.11 3.32
CA PHE A 227 6.07 1.09 3.08
C PHE A 227 7.44 1.71 2.73
N PHE A 228 7.46 2.80 1.95
CA PHE A 228 8.69 3.53 1.68
C PHE A 228 9.28 4.22 2.91
N GLU A 229 8.44 4.80 3.77
CA GLU A 229 8.84 5.38 5.04
C GLU A 229 9.54 4.32 5.91
N PHE A 230 8.95 3.13 6.03
CA PHE A 230 9.56 1.99 6.72
C PHE A 230 10.92 1.61 6.14
N LEU A 231 11.03 1.49 4.81
CA LEU A 231 12.31 1.16 4.18
C LEU A 231 13.38 2.20 4.53
N ASN A 232 13.04 3.50 4.47
CA ASN A 232 13.99 4.58 4.79
C ASN A 232 14.32 4.71 6.28
N SER A 233 13.37 4.43 7.18
CA SER A 233 13.62 4.48 8.62
C SER A 233 14.44 3.27 9.09
N THR A 234 14.17 2.10 8.52
CA THR A 234 14.77 0.83 8.95
C THR A 234 16.10 0.54 8.27
N PHE A 235 16.24 0.95 7.00
CA PHE A 235 17.45 0.78 6.21
C PHE A 235 17.82 2.12 5.55
N PRO A 236 18.39 3.09 6.28
CA PRO A 236 18.55 4.45 5.75
C PRO A 236 19.53 4.53 4.58
N HIS A 237 19.04 4.93 3.40
CA HIS A 237 19.89 5.26 2.26
C HIS A 237 19.24 6.30 1.35
N ARG A 238 19.94 7.42 1.07
CA ARG A 238 19.43 8.55 0.27
C ARG A 238 19.04 8.21 -1.18
N GLY A 239 19.54 7.09 -1.68
CA GLY A 239 19.30 6.60 -3.05
C GLY A 239 18.15 5.59 -3.16
N HIS A 240 17.39 5.33 -2.09
CA HIS A 240 16.18 4.53 -2.21
C HIS A 240 15.18 5.21 -3.14
N VAL A 241 14.52 4.40 -3.96
CA VAL A 241 13.43 4.86 -4.84
C VAL A 241 12.24 3.95 -4.59
N LEU A 242 11.08 4.54 -4.34
CA LEU A 242 9.80 3.86 -4.50
C LEU A 242 8.91 4.66 -5.44
N GLN A 243 8.41 4.02 -6.49
CA GLN A 243 7.41 4.62 -7.37
C GLN A 243 6.09 3.87 -7.29
N ASN A 244 5.02 4.59 -6.99
CA ASN A 244 3.66 4.08 -7.09
C ASN A 244 3.18 4.16 -8.55
N LYS A 245 2.91 3.00 -9.15
CA LYS A 245 2.41 2.85 -10.52
C LYS A 245 0.97 2.33 -10.54
N GLY A 246 0.23 2.49 -9.45
CA GLY A 246 -1.18 2.08 -9.35
C GLY A 246 -2.09 2.88 -10.28
N ILE A 247 -2.96 2.19 -11.02
CA ILE A 247 -3.93 2.79 -11.93
C ILE A 247 -5.33 2.46 -11.40
N GLY A 248 -6.16 3.49 -11.22
CA GLY A 248 -7.49 3.32 -10.65
C GLY A 248 -8.38 2.41 -11.50
N ALA A 249 -9.05 1.45 -10.84
CA ALA A 249 -10.03 0.55 -11.45
C ALA A 249 -9.49 -0.34 -12.60
N THR A 250 -8.22 -0.75 -12.54
CA THR A 250 -7.60 -1.64 -13.53
C THR A 250 -7.34 -3.05 -12.98
N THR A 251 -7.50 -4.05 -13.84
CA THR A 251 -7.13 -5.45 -13.57
C THR A 251 -5.65 -5.70 -13.87
N SER A 252 -5.15 -6.90 -13.55
CA SER A 252 -3.77 -7.26 -13.90
C SER A 252 -3.52 -7.31 -15.41
N GLY A 253 -4.57 -7.43 -16.22
CA GLY A 253 -4.44 -7.52 -17.67
C GLY A 253 -3.79 -6.30 -18.32
N ILE A 254 -4.05 -5.09 -17.82
CA ILE A 254 -3.40 -3.90 -18.36
C ILE A 254 -1.89 -3.96 -18.09
N TYR A 255 -1.51 -4.46 -16.92
CA TYR A 255 -0.12 -4.62 -16.55
C TYR A 255 0.54 -5.81 -17.25
N SER A 256 -0.17 -6.90 -17.52
CA SER A 256 0.39 -8.03 -18.27
C SER A 256 0.80 -7.62 -19.69
N VAL A 257 0.16 -6.59 -20.24
CA VAL A 257 0.53 -5.95 -21.50
C VAL A 257 1.65 -4.92 -21.29
N CYS A 258 1.52 -4.05 -20.29
CA CYS A 258 2.34 -2.84 -20.21
C CYS A 258 3.50 -2.89 -19.21
N ALA A 259 3.69 -3.99 -18.48
CA ALA A 259 4.67 -4.08 -17.38
C ALA A 259 6.07 -3.62 -17.79
N GLU A 260 6.58 -4.07 -18.93
CA GLU A 260 7.93 -3.77 -19.42
C GLU A 260 8.12 -2.29 -19.80
N ALA A 261 7.03 -1.57 -20.10
CA ALA A 261 7.07 -0.13 -20.37
C ALA A 261 6.86 0.72 -19.11
N ILE A 262 6.16 0.17 -18.11
CA ILE A 262 5.81 0.88 -16.86
C ILE A 262 6.89 0.72 -15.79
N ILE A 263 7.54 -0.45 -15.78
CA ILE A 263 8.47 -0.87 -14.73
C ILE A 263 9.88 -0.84 -15.31
N PRO A 264 10.78 0.00 -14.74
CA PRO A 264 12.17 0.02 -15.14
C PRO A 264 12.84 -1.35 -15.01
N PRO A 265 13.72 -1.72 -15.96
CA PRO A 265 14.33 -3.06 -16.01
C PRO A 265 15.24 -3.36 -14.82
N ASP A 266 15.66 -2.35 -14.06
CA ASP A 266 16.57 -2.44 -12.92
C ASP A 266 15.85 -2.44 -11.55
N ALA A 267 14.57 -2.83 -11.53
CA ALA A 267 13.82 -3.00 -10.29
C ALA A 267 14.43 -4.08 -9.37
N ASP A 268 14.47 -3.78 -8.07
CA ASP A 268 14.91 -4.72 -7.02
C ASP A 268 13.72 -5.39 -6.32
N LEU A 269 12.61 -4.66 -6.16
CA LEU A 269 11.43 -5.08 -5.42
C LEU A 269 10.15 -4.58 -6.11
N LEU A 270 9.17 -5.45 -6.26
CA LEU A 270 7.87 -5.16 -6.86
C LEU A 270 6.75 -5.66 -5.95
N VAL A 271 5.74 -4.82 -5.73
CA VAL A 271 4.49 -5.21 -5.07
C VAL A 271 3.36 -5.20 -6.09
N ALA A 272 2.69 -6.33 -6.28
CA ALA A 272 1.53 -6.47 -7.14
C ALA A 272 0.26 -6.69 -6.29
N GLU A 273 -0.73 -5.80 -6.41
CA GLU A 273 -2.01 -5.88 -5.68
C GLU A 273 -3.18 -5.73 -6.66
N PHE A 274 -3.89 -6.83 -6.92
CA PHE A 274 -5.04 -6.86 -7.84
C PHE A 274 -6.25 -7.61 -7.27
N THR A 275 -6.26 -7.92 -5.98
CA THR A 275 -7.18 -8.92 -5.41
C THR A 275 -8.63 -8.51 -5.54
N PHE A 276 -8.91 -7.22 -5.36
CA PHE A 276 -10.26 -6.68 -5.54
C PHE A 276 -10.61 -6.42 -7.02
N ASN A 277 -9.61 -6.18 -7.87
CA ASN A 277 -9.81 -5.85 -9.28
C ASN A 277 -10.08 -7.10 -10.12
N GLU A 278 -9.60 -8.24 -9.66
CA GLU A 278 -9.81 -9.54 -10.29
C GLU A 278 -11.17 -10.14 -9.91
N PRO A 279 -11.92 -10.71 -10.87
CA PRO A 279 -13.16 -11.40 -10.55
C PRO A 279 -12.88 -12.68 -9.75
N ALA A 280 -13.79 -12.95 -8.82
CA ALA A 280 -13.79 -14.17 -8.02
C ALA A 280 -14.40 -15.36 -8.78
N ASP A 281 -14.09 -16.58 -8.33
CA ASP A 281 -14.79 -17.80 -8.73
C ASP A 281 -14.85 -18.08 -10.25
N ILE A 282 -13.83 -17.67 -11.01
CA ILE A 282 -13.69 -17.92 -12.45
C ILE A 282 -12.74 -19.09 -12.74
N PRO A 283 -12.86 -19.79 -13.90
CA PRO A 283 -11.90 -20.83 -14.28
C PRO A 283 -10.47 -20.28 -14.42
N PHE A 284 -9.46 -21.08 -14.05
CA PHE A 284 -8.04 -20.73 -14.27
C PHE A 284 -7.72 -20.45 -15.75
N THR A 285 -8.44 -21.07 -16.68
CA THR A 285 -8.24 -20.88 -18.13
C THR A 285 -8.88 -19.61 -18.69
N SER A 286 -9.57 -18.83 -17.86
CA SER A 286 -10.16 -17.55 -18.25
C SER A 286 -9.10 -16.53 -18.66
N PRO A 287 -9.44 -15.55 -19.52
CA PRO A 287 -8.47 -14.53 -19.94
C PRO A 287 -7.92 -13.68 -18.79
N GLN A 288 -8.68 -13.45 -17.71
CA GLN A 288 -8.23 -12.70 -16.53
C GLN A 288 -7.12 -13.45 -15.79
N ARG A 289 -7.31 -14.76 -15.54
CA ARG A 289 -6.31 -15.61 -14.87
C ARG A 289 -5.08 -15.82 -15.73
N ARG A 290 -5.27 -16.01 -17.04
CA ARG A 290 -4.17 -16.04 -17.99
C ARG A 290 -3.33 -14.77 -17.93
N ALA A 291 -3.98 -13.61 -17.91
CA ALA A 291 -3.32 -12.33 -17.84
C ALA A 291 -2.55 -12.12 -16.53
N PHE A 292 -3.12 -12.50 -15.39
CA PHE A 292 -2.43 -12.42 -14.10
C PHE A 292 -1.17 -13.28 -14.07
N GLU A 293 -1.25 -14.53 -14.54
CA GLU A 293 -0.07 -15.39 -14.63
C GLU A 293 1.01 -14.78 -15.55
N GLN A 294 0.63 -14.31 -16.74
CA GLN A 294 1.60 -13.70 -17.66
C GLN A 294 2.25 -12.45 -17.06
N LEU A 295 1.50 -11.65 -16.30
CA LEU A 295 2.07 -10.55 -15.54
C LEU A 295 3.16 -11.09 -14.60
N LEU A 296 2.85 -12.05 -13.73
CA LEU A 296 3.85 -12.59 -12.79
C LEU A 296 5.11 -13.09 -13.51
N ARG A 297 4.94 -13.83 -14.61
CA ARG A 297 6.05 -14.33 -15.43
C ARG A 297 6.91 -13.19 -16.00
N LYS A 298 6.29 -12.15 -16.56
CA LYS A 298 7.00 -10.98 -17.09
C LYS A 298 7.77 -10.25 -16.00
N LEU A 299 7.15 -10.02 -14.84
CA LEU A 299 7.82 -9.37 -13.70
C LEU A 299 9.05 -10.17 -13.25
N ALA A 300 8.94 -11.50 -13.19
CA ALA A 300 10.04 -12.37 -12.79
C ALA A 300 11.17 -12.44 -13.83
N ARG A 301 10.89 -12.16 -15.11
CA ARG A 301 11.89 -12.11 -16.19
C ARG A 301 12.53 -10.74 -16.41
N LEU A 302 12.09 -9.70 -15.70
CA LEU A 302 12.74 -8.39 -15.81
C LEU A 302 14.25 -8.52 -15.55
N PRO A 303 15.12 -7.77 -16.25
CA PRO A 303 16.57 -7.93 -16.16
C PRO A 303 17.14 -7.86 -14.74
N GLY A 304 16.58 -6.98 -13.90
CA GLY A 304 16.92 -6.84 -12.49
C GLY A 304 16.54 -8.04 -11.62
N GLN A 305 15.75 -8.98 -12.14
CA GLN A 305 15.17 -10.14 -11.43
C GLN A 305 14.53 -9.73 -10.09
N PRO A 306 13.64 -8.74 -10.07
CA PRO A 306 13.11 -8.18 -8.82
C PRO A 306 12.45 -9.25 -7.95
N ALA A 307 12.49 -9.05 -6.63
CA ALA A 307 11.60 -9.76 -5.73
C ALA A 307 10.16 -9.31 -6.01
N VAL A 308 9.27 -10.24 -6.37
CA VAL A 308 7.85 -9.93 -6.60
C VAL A 308 7.04 -10.39 -5.39
N VAL A 309 6.33 -9.46 -4.77
CA VAL A 309 5.42 -9.69 -3.64
C VAL A 309 3.99 -9.51 -4.12
N VAL A 310 3.15 -10.53 -3.99
CA VAL A 310 1.74 -10.49 -4.36
C VAL A 310 0.89 -10.14 -3.13
N LEU A 311 0.61 -8.85 -2.95
CA LEU A 311 -0.15 -8.36 -1.80
C LEU A 311 -1.65 -8.56 -2.02
N HIS A 312 -2.37 -8.98 -0.97
CA HIS A 312 -3.81 -9.17 -1.03
C HIS A 312 -4.58 -8.20 -0.15
N HIS A 313 -5.29 -7.26 -0.79
CA HIS A 313 -6.37 -6.49 -0.18
C HIS A 313 -7.62 -7.36 0.07
N TYR A 314 -8.45 -6.97 1.02
CA TYR A 314 -9.73 -7.60 1.30
C TYR A 314 -10.86 -6.56 1.34
N ALA A 315 -11.85 -6.68 0.46
CA ALA A 315 -13.02 -5.81 0.43
C ALA A 315 -14.24 -6.49 1.08
N TRP A 316 -14.47 -6.21 2.37
CA TRP A 316 -15.51 -6.88 3.18
C TRP A 316 -16.90 -6.82 2.51
N TRP A 317 -17.34 -5.64 2.10
CA TRP A 317 -18.69 -5.41 1.54
C TRP A 317 -18.91 -5.93 0.12
N PHE A 318 -17.86 -6.41 -0.53
CA PHE A 318 -17.92 -7.09 -1.83
C PHE A 318 -17.68 -8.59 -1.71
N SER A 319 -17.30 -9.06 -0.53
CA SER A 319 -17.14 -10.48 -0.24
C SER A 319 -18.47 -11.08 0.21
N GLY A 320 -19.56 -10.82 -0.51
CA GLY A 320 -20.90 -11.38 -0.21
C GLY A 320 -21.21 -12.61 -1.07
N GLY A 321 -22.24 -13.38 -0.69
CA GLY A 321 -22.64 -14.60 -1.39
C GLY A 321 -23.31 -15.61 -0.47
N ASP A 322 -23.92 -16.66 -1.00
CA ASP A 322 -24.43 -17.82 -0.23
C ASP A 322 -25.34 -17.41 0.96
N GLY A 323 -26.19 -16.40 0.74
CA GLY A 323 -27.07 -15.84 1.76
C GLY A 323 -26.42 -14.85 2.74
N VAL A 324 -25.11 -14.62 2.64
CA VAL A 324 -24.34 -13.69 3.48
C VAL A 324 -24.14 -12.35 2.78
N GLN A 325 -24.44 -11.26 3.48
CA GLN A 325 -24.47 -9.91 2.92
C GLN A 325 -23.07 -9.31 2.64
N GLY A 326 -22.01 -9.87 3.24
CA GLY A 326 -20.62 -9.43 3.08
C GLY A 326 -19.70 -10.17 4.04
N GLY A 327 -18.40 -10.02 3.87
CA GLY A 327 -17.40 -10.58 4.78
C GLY A 327 -17.19 -12.09 4.67
N LEU A 328 -17.64 -12.76 3.61
CA LEU A 328 -17.26 -14.14 3.34
C LEU A 328 -15.77 -14.26 3.09
N PHE A 329 -15.13 -15.18 3.82
CA PHE A 329 -13.68 -15.34 3.81
C PHE A 329 -13.13 -15.86 2.47
N TYR A 330 -13.87 -16.67 1.74
CA TYR A 330 -13.36 -17.33 0.52
C TYR A 330 -13.74 -16.63 -0.79
N ARG A 331 -14.60 -15.59 -0.73
CA ARG A 331 -15.16 -14.94 -1.92
C ARG A 331 -14.19 -14.09 -2.75
N PRO A 332 -13.10 -13.49 -2.23
CA PRO A 332 -12.18 -12.74 -3.10
C PRO A 332 -11.44 -13.63 -4.10
N ALA A 333 -10.86 -13.02 -5.14
CA ALA A 333 -9.98 -13.72 -6.10
C ALA A 333 -8.69 -14.29 -5.46
N GLU A 334 -8.37 -13.87 -4.22
CA GLU A 334 -7.16 -14.18 -3.47
C GLU A 334 -6.75 -15.65 -3.57
N MET A 335 -7.68 -16.60 -3.36
CA MET A 335 -7.36 -18.03 -3.37
C MET A 335 -6.59 -18.45 -4.64
N GLN A 336 -7.09 -18.07 -5.82
CA GLN A 336 -6.46 -18.43 -7.09
C GLN A 336 -5.19 -17.61 -7.37
N LEU A 337 -5.16 -16.34 -6.94
CA LEU A 337 -3.98 -15.49 -7.10
C LEU A 337 -2.81 -15.98 -6.21
N THR A 338 -3.11 -16.42 -4.99
CA THR A 338 -2.14 -17.06 -4.09
C THR A 338 -1.65 -18.39 -4.65
N THR A 339 -2.51 -19.22 -5.25
CA THR A 339 -2.06 -20.45 -5.95
C THR A 339 -1.04 -20.14 -7.06
N MET A 340 -1.25 -19.08 -7.84
CA MET A 340 -0.27 -18.64 -8.84
C MET A 340 1.01 -18.10 -8.21
N ALA A 341 0.91 -17.30 -7.15
CA ALA A 341 2.06 -16.80 -6.42
C ALA A 341 2.92 -17.95 -5.84
N GLN A 342 2.28 -19.00 -5.33
CA GLN A 342 2.95 -20.22 -4.86
C GLN A 342 3.71 -20.92 -5.98
N TYR A 343 3.08 -21.07 -7.16
CA TYR A 343 3.70 -21.72 -8.31
C TYR A 343 4.97 -21.00 -8.79
N TYR A 344 5.00 -19.67 -8.68
CA TYR A 344 6.15 -18.84 -9.06
C TYR A 344 7.07 -18.43 -7.90
N ASP A 345 6.88 -19.03 -6.72
CA ASP A 345 7.68 -18.80 -5.52
C ASP A 345 7.74 -17.32 -5.09
N MET A 346 6.58 -16.64 -5.13
CA MET A 346 6.43 -15.22 -4.80
C MET A 346 5.72 -15.05 -3.45
N PRO A 347 6.32 -14.34 -2.47
CA PRO A 347 5.66 -14.06 -1.20
C PRO A 347 4.29 -13.40 -1.40
N SER A 348 3.30 -13.84 -0.62
CA SER A 348 1.90 -13.49 -0.81
C SER A 348 1.24 -13.12 0.54
N PRO A 349 1.52 -11.91 1.06
CA PRO A 349 0.89 -11.42 2.28
C PRO A 349 -0.59 -11.09 2.09
N SER A 350 -1.41 -11.34 3.12
CA SER A 350 -2.87 -11.25 3.05
C SER A 350 -3.48 -10.51 4.24
N VAL A 351 -4.19 -9.41 3.94
CA VAL A 351 -5.04 -8.69 4.90
C VAL A 351 -6.08 -9.62 5.50
N ARG A 352 -6.74 -10.40 4.64
CA ARG A 352 -7.80 -11.31 5.05
C ARG A 352 -7.27 -12.34 6.06
N ALA A 353 -6.13 -12.96 5.77
CA ALA A 353 -5.52 -13.94 6.66
C ALA A 353 -5.11 -13.30 8.00
N ALA A 354 -4.62 -12.06 7.99
CA ALA A 354 -4.21 -11.33 9.19
C ALA A 354 -5.41 -11.00 10.09
N VAL A 355 -6.38 -10.22 9.57
CA VAL A 355 -7.33 -9.47 10.42
C VAL A 355 -8.80 -9.83 10.24
N TRP A 356 -9.16 -10.77 9.36
CA TRP A 356 -10.57 -11.13 9.16
C TRP A 356 -11.31 -11.57 10.44
N PRO A 357 -10.72 -12.39 11.35
CA PRO A 357 -11.40 -12.73 12.61
C PRO A 357 -11.69 -11.49 13.48
N LEU A 358 -10.77 -10.52 13.49
CA LEU A 358 -10.90 -9.28 14.24
C LEU A 358 -11.98 -8.38 13.62
N MET A 359 -12.02 -8.31 12.29
CA MET A 359 -13.09 -7.63 11.56
C MET A 359 -14.46 -8.23 11.90
N ARG A 360 -14.58 -9.56 11.85
CA ARG A 360 -15.82 -10.28 12.18
C ARG A 360 -16.25 -10.04 13.63
N ALA A 361 -15.30 -10.01 14.55
CA ALA A 361 -15.54 -9.75 15.97
C ALA A 361 -15.80 -8.27 16.28
N GLY A 362 -15.60 -7.34 15.33
CA GLY A 362 -15.78 -5.91 15.55
C GLY A 362 -14.73 -5.29 16.49
N VAL A 363 -13.52 -5.85 16.50
CA VAL A 363 -12.41 -5.40 17.35
C VAL A 363 -11.74 -4.18 16.73
N ALA A 364 -11.54 -3.10 17.50
CA ALA A 364 -10.77 -1.94 17.05
C ALA A 364 -9.27 -2.30 16.92
N PRO A 365 -8.54 -1.74 15.95
CA PRO A 365 -8.96 -0.75 14.96
C PRO A 365 -9.55 -1.34 13.68
N PHE A 366 -9.97 -2.62 13.68
CA PHE A 366 -10.42 -3.35 12.50
C PHE A 366 -11.93 -3.41 12.32
N LYS A 367 -12.69 -2.48 12.94
CA LYS A 367 -14.15 -2.50 12.81
C LYS A 367 -14.57 -2.34 11.35
N VAL A 368 -15.57 -3.13 10.96
CA VAL A 368 -16.17 -3.09 9.61
C VAL A 368 -17.63 -2.71 9.64
N SER A 369 -18.22 -2.44 10.82
CA SER A 369 -19.64 -2.11 10.96
C SER A 369 -20.04 -0.76 10.38
N ARG A 370 -19.06 0.12 10.15
CA ARG A 370 -19.25 1.47 9.59
C ARG A 370 -18.13 1.80 8.61
N VAL A 371 -18.35 2.81 7.78
CA VAL A 371 -17.36 3.38 6.86
C VAL A 371 -17.18 4.88 7.13
N ILE A 372 -16.04 5.45 6.77
CA ILE A 372 -15.75 6.88 7.01
C ILE A 372 -16.53 7.78 6.04
N LYS A 373 -16.59 7.39 4.76
CA LYS A 373 -17.23 8.16 3.71
C LYS A 373 -18.75 8.02 3.79
N PRO A 374 -19.52 9.13 3.83
CA PRO A 374 -20.97 9.05 3.84
C PRO A 374 -21.54 8.56 2.50
N GLY A 375 -22.82 8.15 2.54
CA GLY A 375 -23.60 7.81 1.35
C GLY A 375 -23.22 6.51 0.64
N GLN A 376 -22.49 5.61 1.30
CA GLN A 376 -22.13 4.32 0.73
C GLN A 376 -23.30 3.33 0.78
N VAL A 377 -23.41 2.53 -0.27
CA VAL A 377 -24.43 1.47 -0.42
C VAL A 377 -23.75 0.21 -0.91
N THR A 378 -24.02 -0.96 -0.33
CA THR A 378 -23.45 -2.23 -0.78
C THR A 378 -23.97 -2.62 -2.17
N PRO A 379 -23.35 -3.60 -2.87
CA PRO A 379 -23.90 -4.14 -4.12
C PRO A 379 -25.35 -4.63 -3.99
N ASN A 380 -25.74 -5.12 -2.81
CA ASN A 380 -27.08 -5.62 -2.51
C ASN A 380 -28.06 -4.52 -2.06
N GLY A 381 -27.69 -3.24 -2.19
CA GLY A 381 -28.58 -2.12 -1.86
C GLY A 381 -28.62 -1.71 -0.38
N VAL A 382 -27.77 -2.29 0.48
CA VAL A 382 -27.75 -1.96 1.91
C VAL A 382 -26.99 -0.66 2.13
N LYS A 383 -27.62 0.35 2.74
CA LYS A 383 -26.95 1.60 3.11
C LYS A 383 -25.99 1.35 4.28
N LEU A 384 -24.74 1.78 4.13
CA LEU A 384 -23.72 1.60 5.16
C LEU A 384 -23.77 2.75 6.17
N PRO A 385 -23.74 2.47 7.49
CA PRO A 385 -23.60 3.50 8.51
C PRO A 385 -22.25 4.21 8.42
N VAL A 386 -22.23 5.47 8.85
CA VAL A 386 -21.03 6.32 8.83
C VAL A 386 -20.38 6.32 10.20
N ALA A 387 -19.04 6.24 10.26
CA ALA A 387 -18.29 6.37 11.51
C ALA A 387 -18.59 7.72 12.19
N GLU A 388 -18.65 7.73 13.52
CA GLU A 388 -18.82 8.98 14.25
C GLU A 388 -17.53 9.83 14.12
N PRO A 389 -17.63 11.16 14.00
CA PRO A 389 -16.46 12.04 13.95
C PRO A 389 -15.49 11.76 15.10
N GLY A 390 -14.20 11.65 14.80
CA GLY A 390 -13.15 11.35 15.77
C GLY A 390 -12.98 9.86 16.09
N THR A 391 -13.80 8.98 15.51
CA THR A 391 -13.68 7.50 15.68
C THR A 391 -13.11 6.79 14.46
N GLU A 392 -12.70 7.52 13.43
CA GLU A 392 -12.32 7.01 12.11
C GLU A 392 -11.21 5.94 12.20
N ARG A 393 -10.23 6.15 13.08
CA ARG A 393 -9.11 5.21 13.30
C ARG A 393 -9.54 3.83 13.81
N GLN A 394 -10.76 3.69 14.32
CA GLN A 394 -11.28 2.40 14.77
C GLN A 394 -11.78 1.49 13.63
N TYR A 395 -11.90 2.04 12.42
CA TYR A 395 -12.51 1.36 11.27
C TYR A 395 -11.50 1.11 10.16
N TYR A 396 -11.55 -0.09 9.59
CA TYR A 396 -10.63 -0.51 8.53
C TYR A 396 -10.91 0.18 7.18
N PHE A 397 -12.16 0.53 6.90
CA PHE A 397 -12.59 0.95 5.57
C PHE A 397 -12.98 2.44 5.51
N TYR A 398 -12.44 3.14 4.52
CA TYR A 398 -12.86 4.49 4.18
C TYR A 398 -14.22 4.49 3.47
N ASP A 399 -14.40 3.62 2.48
CA ASP A 399 -15.68 3.42 1.81
C ASP A 399 -16.02 1.92 1.70
N ARG A 400 -17.01 1.53 0.88
CA ARG A 400 -17.38 0.12 0.76
C ARG A 400 -16.31 -0.80 0.14
N VAL A 401 -15.21 -0.25 -0.39
CA VAL A 401 -14.11 -0.98 -1.04
C VAL A 401 -12.77 -0.64 -0.39
N HIS A 402 -12.48 0.65 -0.29
CA HIS A 402 -11.15 1.18 -0.09
C HIS A 402 -10.77 1.21 1.40
N PRO A 403 -9.53 0.82 1.75
CA PRO A 403 -9.04 0.90 3.12
C PRO A 403 -8.96 2.36 3.58
N SER A 404 -9.17 2.60 4.87
CA SER A 404 -8.85 3.87 5.54
C SER A 404 -7.34 3.98 5.78
N ASP A 405 -6.88 5.05 6.43
CA ASP A 405 -5.50 5.15 6.92
C ASP A 405 -5.10 3.93 7.77
N THR A 406 -6.02 3.42 8.60
CA THR A 406 -5.83 2.19 9.37
C THR A 406 -5.61 0.99 8.46
N GLY A 407 -6.44 0.82 7.43
CA GLY A 407 -6.29 -0.29 6.50
C GLY A 407 -5.02 -0.19 5.63
N HIS A 408 -4.64 1.02 5.22
CA HIS A 408 -3.39 1.26 4.51
C HIS A 408 -2.16 0.96 5.39
N GLN A 409 -2.21 1.27 6.69
CA GLN A 409 -1.15 0.90 7.60
C GLN A 409 -1.03 -0.63 7.76
N VAL A 410 -2.13 -1.36 7.88
CA VAL A 410 -2.11 -2.85 7.91
C VAL A 410 -1.43 -3.42 6.67
N MET A 411 -1.77 -2.91 5.49
CA MET A 411 -1.14 -3.34 4.23
C MET A 411 0.37 -3.04 4.20
N ALA A 412 0.80 -1.88 4.73
CA ALA A 412 2.22 -1.55 4.85
C ALA A 412 2.96 -2.42 5.87
N GLU A 413 2.33 -2.75 7.00
CA GLU A 413 2.88 -3.65 8.03
C GLU A 413 3.10 -5.07 7.51
N LEU A 414 2.18 -5.57 6.68
CA LEU A 414 2.35 -6.86 6.02
C LEU A 414 3.56 -6.88 5.07
N LEU A 415 3.75 -5.82 4.28
CA LEU A 415 4.93 -5.67 3.41
C LEU A 415 6.22 -5.54 4.23
N ALA A 416 6.19 -4.74 5.31
CA ALA A 416 7.30 -4.63 6.24
C ALA A 416 7.64 -5.99 6.86
N GLY A 417 6.63 -6.79 7.25
CA GLY A 417 6.81 -8.14 7.77
C GLY A 417 7.52 -9.08 6.79
N VAL A 418 7.19 -9.00 5.49
CA VAL A 418 7.90 -9.76 4.44
C VAL A 418 9.39 -9.38 4.40
N VAL A 419 9.72 -8.07 4.42
CA VAL A 419 11.10 -7.59 4.40
C VAL A 419 11.85 -7.96 5.68
N LEU A 420 11.23 -7.79 6.85
CA LEU A 420 11.82 -8.10 8.15
C LEU A 420 12.10 -9.60 8.29
N GLN A 421 11.17 -10.47 7.85
CA GLN A 421 11.37 -11.91 7.85
C GLN A 421 12.56 -12.31 6.95
N ALA A 422 12.66 -11.71 5.76
CA ALA A 422 13.78 -11.94 4.85
C ALA A 422 15.11 -11.43 5.43
N ALA A 423 15.12 -10.24 6.03
CA ALA A 423 16.31 -9.68 6.67
C ALA A 423 16.80 -10.55 7.84
N ALA A 424 15.87 -11.05 8.68
CA ALA A 424 16.21 -11.96 9.77
C ALA A 424 16.83 -13.26 9.26
N ARG A 425 16.32 -13.83 8.16
CA ARG A 425 16.90 -15.03 7.52
C ARG A 425 18.30 -14.78 6.96
N VAL A 426 18.51 -13.63 6.31
CA VAL A 426 19.85 -13.24 5.81
C VAL A 426 20.85 -13.10 6.95
N GLN A 427 20.47 -12.43 8.04
CA GLN A 427 21.32 -12.29 9.22
C GLN A 427 21.61 -13.65 9.88
N ALA A 428 20.61 -14.52 10.01
CA ALA A 428 20.77 -15.87 10.55
C ALA A 428 21.69 -16.74 9.69
N ALA A 429 21.56 -16.69 8.36
CA ALA A 429 22.42 -17.39 7.42
C ALA A 429 23.86 -16.88 7.50
N ALA A 430 24.08 -15.57 7.60
CA ALA A 430 25.40 -14.98 7.79
C ALA A 430 26.04 -15.41 9.12
N ALA A 431 25.26 -15.43 10.21
CA ALA A 431 25.73 -15.89 11.52
C ALA A 431 26.11 -17.39 11.49
N ALA A 432 25.29 -18.23 10.85
CA ALA A 432 25.59 -19.66 10.69
C ALA A 432 26.84 -19.89 9.84
N ALA A 433 27.02 -19.13 8.75
CA ALA A 433 28.22 -19.21 7.92
C ALA A 433 29.49 -18.77 8.67
N ALA A 434 29.40 -17.71 9.48
CA ALA A 434 30.51 -17.26 10.32
C ALA A 434 30.89 -18.30 11.39
N ALA A 435 29.90 -18.98 12.00
CA ALA A 435 30.14 -20.08 12.93
C ALA A 435 30.82 -21.28 12.24
N ALA A 436 30.33 -21.69 11.07
CA ALA A 436 30.90 -22.81 10.30
C ALA A 436 32.33 -22.53 9.79
N ALA A 437 32.65 -21.28 9.46
CA ALA A 437 34.01 -20.86 9.08
C ALA A 437 35.01 -20.94 10.24
N GLY A 438 34.55 -20.90 11.49
CA GLY A 438 35.36 -21.13 12.69
C GLY A 438 35.78 -22.59 12.89
N ASP A 439 35.04 -23.54 12.33
CA ASP A 439 35.23 -24.99 12.53
C ASP A 439 35.97 -25.69 11.36
N GLY A 440 36.70 -24.95 10.52
CA GLY A 440 37.59 -25.51 9.48
C GLY A 440 36.90 -26.19 8.29
N GLY A 441 35.57 -26.18 8.21
CA GLY A 441 34.80 -26.80 7.14
C GLY A 441 34.49 -25.85 5.99
N GLY A 442 35.41 -25.72 5.03
CA GLY A 442 35.18 -24.94 3.80
C GLY A 442 34.23 -25.65 2.83
N LEU A 443 32.92 -25.41 2.96
CA LEU A 443 31.96 -25.73 1.88
C LEU A 443 31.93 -24.56 0.89
N ALA A 444 32.35 -24.82 -0.34
CA ALA A 444 32.30 -23.86 -1.42
C ALA A 444 30.85 -23.36 -1.62
N ALA A 445 30.65 -22.05 -1.51
CA ALA A 445 29.36 -21.42 -1.77
C ALA A 445 28.96 -21.69 -3.23
N VAL A 446 28.00 -22.59 -3.43
CA VAL A 446 27.38 -22.83 -4.73
C VAL A 446 26.70 -21.53 -5.12
N LYS A 447 27.22 -20.83 -6.14
CA LYS A 447 26.55 -19.67 -6.72
C LYS A 447 25.17 -20.13 -7.19
N PRO A 448 24.06 -19.62 -6.63
CA PRO A 448 22.74 -20.02 -7.06
C PRO A 448 22.58 -19.65 -8.54
N ARG A 449 22.42 -20.65 -9.39
CA ARG A 449 22.02 -20.45 -10.79
C ARG A 449 20.69 -19.68 -10.78
N ALA A 450 20.54 -18.70 -11.66
CA ALA A 450 19.24 -18.07 -11.86
C ALA A 450 18.23 -19.19 -12.17
N ALA A 451 17.28 -19.42 -11.26
CA ALA A 451 16.29 -20.46 -11.44
C ALA A 451 15.48 -20.10 -12.69
N GLU A 452 15.54 -20.97 -13.68
CA GLU A 452 14.69 -20.85 -14.86
C GLU A 452 13.23 -20.92 -14.38
N LEU A 453 12.38 -20.04 -14.90
CA LEU A 453 10.97 -20.07 -14.52
C LEU A 453 10.36 -21.43 -14.90
N PRO A 454 9.47 -21.99 -14.06
CA PRO A 454 8.73 -23.18 -14.43
C PRO A 454 7.94 -22.94 -15.74
N PRO A 455 7.51 -24.00 -16.43
CA PRO A 455 6.55 -23.85 -17.54
C PRO A 455 5.31 -23.09 -17.05
N PRO A 456 4.50 -22.50 -17.94
CA PRO A 456 3.24 -21.88 -17.53
C PRO A 456 2.37 -22.86 -16.72
N MET A 457 1.87 -22.41 -15.58
CA MET A 457 0.90 -23.13 -14.74
C MET A 457 -0.39 -23.38 -15.53
N ILE A 458 -0.87 -22.37 -16.28
CA ILE A 458 -1.96 -22.55 -17.23
C ILE A 458 -1.35 -23.03 -18.56
N PRO A 459 -1.73 -24.21 -19.08
CA PRO A 459 -1.20 -24.71 -20.35
C PRO A 459 -1.34 -23.70 -21.50
N GLY A 460 -0.25 -23.55 -22.26
CA GLY A 460 -0.16 -22.62 -23.39
C GLY A 460 -0.13 -21.13 -23.01
N ASN A 461 0.05 -20.79 -21.74
CA ASN A 461 0.01 -19.40 -21.25
C ASN A 461 1.40 -18.78 -21.06
N ALA A 462 2.30 -19.00 -22.03
CA ALA A 462 3.61 -18.36 -21.99
C ALA A 462 3.46 -16.82 -21.99
N ASP A 463 4.39 -16.15 -21.32
CA ASP A 463 4.56 -14.72 -21.45
C ASP A 463 5.18 -14.43 -22.82
N VAL A 464 4.32 -14.03 -23.76
CA VAL A 464 4.74 -13.57 -25.10
C VAL A 464 5.03 -12.06 -25.01
N PRO A 465 6.08 -11.55 -25.69
CA PRO A 465 6.36 -10.13 -25.74
C PRO A 465 5.15 -9.33 -26.19
N THR A 466 4.85 -8.25 -25.48
CA THR A 466 3.86 -7.28 -25.94
C THR A 466 4.55 -6.32 -26.88
N THR A 467 3.99 -6.11 -28.07
CA THR A 467 4.66 -5.30 -29.11
C THR A 467 4.31 -3.83 -29.07
N LEU A 468 3.23 -3.46 -28.40
CA LEU A 468 2.90 -2.07 -28.14
C LEU A 468 2.10 -1.92 -26.84
N CYS A 469 2.57 -1.05 -25.96
CA CYS A 469 1.76 -0.41 -24.94
C CYS A 469 1.99 1.10 -25.02
N ALA A 470 0.96 1.85 -25.42
CA ALA A 470 1.04 3.28 -25.54
C ALA A 470 -0.13 3.97 -24.85
N MET A 471 0.20 4.77 -23.86
CA MET A 471 -0.70 5.73 -23.19
C MET A 471 -0.34 7.18 -23.57
N GLN A 472 0.29 7.34 -24.74
CA GLN A 472 0.81 8.60 -25.28
C GLN A 472 0.24 8.84 -26.69
N PRO A 473 0.37 10.06 -27.24
CA PRO A 473 -0.11 10.37 -28.58
C PRO A 473 0.47 9.44 -29.66
N LEU A 474 -0.41 8.70 -30.37
CA LEU A 474 -0.05 7.81 -31.49
C LEU A 474 -0.81 8.08 -32.79
N ALA A 475 -1.73 9.05 -32.80
CA ALA A 475 -2.49 9.39 -33.99
C ALA A 475 -1.56 9.91 -35.10
N LYS A 476 -1.61 9.27 -36.27
CA LYS A 476 -0.88 9.73 -37.46
C LYS A 476 -1.63 10.82 -38.19
N ARG A 477 -2.97 10.75 -38.18
CA ARG A 477 -3.88 11.70 -38.85
C ARG A 477 -5.16 11.79 -38.05
N MET A 478 -5.76 12.98 -37.98
CA MET A 478 -7.05 13.17 -37.33
C MET A 478 -7.79 14.37 -37.92
N ARG A 479 -9.12 14.37 -37.78
CA ARG A 479 -10.02 15.48 -38.09
C ARG A 479 -11.11 15.55 -37.01
N GLY A 480 -11.23 16.67 -36.31
CA GLY A 480 -12.21 16.85 -35.23
C GLY A 480 -11.89 16.12 -33.92
N PHE A 481 -10.72 15.45 -33.84
CA PHE A 481 -10.14 14.98 -32.58
C PHE A 481 -8.96 15.86 -32.20
N GLU A 482 -8.74 16.04 -30.91
CA GLU A 482 -7.62 16.76 -30.33
C GLU A 482 -7.02 15.97 -29.16
N TYR A 483 -5.70 16.01 -28.98
CA TYR A 483 -5.08 15.42 -27.78
C TYR A 483 -5.10 16.45 -26.65
N ARG A 484 -5.92 16.22 -25.63
CA ARG A 484 -6.10 17.16 -24.50
C ARG A 484 -6.42 16.43 -23.20
N ALA A 485 -6.20 17.11 -22.08
CA ALA A 485 -6.63 16.64 -20.77
C ALA A 485 -8.16 16.71 -20.65
N GLU A 486 -8.79 15.63 -20.19
CA GLU A 486 -10.22 15.63 -19.83
C GLU A 486 -10.47 16.42 -18.53
N ARG A 487 -9.46 16.55 -17.67
CA ARG A 487 -9.55 17.25 -16.37
C ARG A 487 -8.34 18.16 -16.18
N PRO A 488 -8.19 19.23 -16.97
CA PRO A 488 -6.99 20.07 -16.98
C PRO A 488 -6.67 20.69 -15.61
N ASP A 489 -7.67 20.94 -14.77
CA ASP A 489 -7.50 21.55 -13.45
C ASP A 489 -6.94 20.60 -12.38
N ARG A 490 -6.70 19.33 -12.71
CA ARG A 490 -6.08 18.36 -11.78
C ARG A 490 -4.57 18.57 -11.72
N GLN A 491 -4.01 18.46 -10.52
CA GLN A 491 -2.58 18.67 -10.28
C GLN A 491 -1.71 17.54 -10.85
N ASP A 492 -2.14 16.28 -10.75
CA ASP A 492 -1.42 15.11 -11.27
C ASP A 492 -1.76 14.88 -12.77
N PRO A 493 -0.76 14.82 -13.68
CA PRO A 493 -0.95 14.47 -15.09
C PRO A 493 -1.76 13.18 -15.33
N VAL A 494 -1.68 12.19 -14.45
CA VAL A 494 -2.48 10.96 -14.52
C VAL A 494 -3.96 11.26 -14.23
N ASP A 495 -4.26 12.14 -13.27
CA ASP A 495 -5.63 12.57 -12.95
C ASP A 495 -6.23 13.53 -13.97
N GLN A 496 -5.39 14.24 -14.71
CA GLN A 496 -5.81 15.05 -15.84
C GLN A 496 -6.47 14.19 -16.94
N LYS A 497 -6.21 12.87 -16.95
CA LYS A 497 -6.78 11.90 -17.90
C LYS A 497 -6.59 12.38 -19.34
N TRP A 498 -5.33 12.43 -19.78
CA TRP A 498 -5.00 12.80 -21.15
C TRP A 498 -5.49 11.76 -22.15
N GLY A 499 -5.91 12.22 -23.32
CA GLY A 499 -6.34 11.38 -24.42
C GLY A 499 -6.77 12.19 -25.64
N TYR A 500 -7.14 11.47 -26.70
CA TYR A 500 -7.77 12.04 -27.87
C TYR A 500 -9.26 12.24 -27.62
N VAL A 501 -9.72 13.50 -27.70
CA VAL A 501 -11.11 13.89 -27.52
C VAL A 501 -11.68 14.38 -28.84
N GLY A 502 -12.81 13.82 -29.25
CA GLY A 502 -13.61 14.32 -30.36
C GLY A 502 -15.08 14.43 -29.93
N GLU A 503 -15.80 15.42 -30.44
CA GLU A 503 -17.16 15.75 -29.96
C GLU A 503 -18.22 15.74 -31.06
N GLU A 504 -17.78 15.76 -32.32
CA GLU A 504 -18.65 15.89 -33.49
C GLU A 504 -18.81 14.56 -34.24
N GLU A 505 -20.02 14.34 -34.78
CA GLU A 505 -20.29 13.24 -35.69
C GLU A 505 -19.39 13.35 -36.94
N GLY A 506 -18.77 12.24 -37.36
CA GLY A 506 -17.86 12.23 -38.49
C GLY A 506 -16.45 12.76 -38.20
N ALA A 507 -16.17 13.17 -36.97
CA ALA A 507 -14.79 13.30 -36.48
C ALA A 507 -14.11 11.93 -36.48
N TRP A 508 -12.84 11.88 -36.85
CA TRP A 508 -12.08 10.64 -36.94
C TRP A 508 -10.60 10.81 -36.60
N LEU A 509 -9.96 9.73 -36.17
CA LEU A 509 -8.51 9.63 -36.03
C LEU A 509 -7.98 8.28 -36.51
N GLU A 510 -6.77 8.28 -37.06
CA GLU A 510 -6.04 7.10 -37.50
C GLU A 510 -4.82 6.85 -36.62
N MET A 511 -4.72 5.64 -36.08
CA MET A 511 -3.58 5.14 -35.31
C MET A 511 -2.81 4.13 -36.16
N GLU A 512 -1.49 4.24 -36.18
CA GLU A 512 -0.58 3.27 -36.81
C GLU A 512 0.18 2.51 -35.72
N MET A 513 0.20 1.18 -35.81
CA MET A 513 0.82 0.31 -34.82
C MET A 513 1.51 -0.90 -35.48
N ASN A 514 2.61 -1.36 -34.88
CA ASN A 514 3.20 -2.64 -35.22
C ASN A 514 2.37 -3.74 -34.54
N THR A 515 1.96 -4.75 -35.33
CA THR A 515 1.15 -5.87 -34.85
C THR A 515 1.82 -7.22 -35.08
N LEU A 516 3.10 -7.25 -35.45
CA LEU A 516 3.88 -8.48 -35.55
C LEU A 516 4.15 -9.07 -34.15
N ASP A 517 4.19 -10.39 -33.99
CA ASP A 517 4.49 -11.06 -32.71
C ASP A 517 6.00 -11.18 -32.39
N GLY A 518 6.86 -10.71 -33.31
CA GLY A 518 8.32 -10.74 -33.13
C GLY A 518 8.96 -12.12 -33.28
N SER A 519 8.19 -13.17 -33.60
CA SER A 519 8.75 -14.48 -33.90
C SER A 519 9.32 -14.51 -35.34
N SER A 520 10.61 -14.82 -35.47
CA SER A 520 11.29 -14.96 -36.76
C SER A 520 11.04 -16.30 -37.44
N SER A 521 10.22 -17.19 -36.85
CA SER A 521 9.88 -18.48 -37.42
C SER A 521 8.61 -18.38 -38.25
N GLY A 522 8.79 -18.19 -39.56
CA GLY A 522 7.75 -18.40 -40.55
C GLY A 522 7.27 -19.85 -40.51
N ALA A 523 6.10 -20.09 -39.93
CA ALA A 523 5.34 -21.32 -40.10
C ALA A 523 3.85 -21.09 -39.77
N GLY A 524 3.09 -20.64 -40.78
CA GLY A 524 1.88 -21.36 -41.19
C GLY A 524 0.69 -21.49 -40.23
N ALA A 525 0.30 -20.47 -39.49
CA ALA A 525 -1.09 -20.33 -39.03
C ALA A 525 -1.47 -18.85 -39.05
N GLN A 526 -2.72 -18.53 -39.41
CA GLN A 526 -3.23 -17.16 -39.41
C GLN A 526 -3.14 -16.54 -38.01
N THR A 527 -2.01 -15.91 -37.68
CA THR A 527 -1.85 -15.25 -36.39
C THR A 527 -2.53 -13.89 -36.51
N LYS A 528 -3.62 -13.70 -35.76
CA LYS A 528 -4.20 -12.38 -35.53
C LYS A 528 -3.55 -11.78 -34.30
N ALA A 529 -3.39 -10.47 -34.27
CA ALA A 529 -3.12 -9.73 -33.05
C ALA A 529 -4.44 -9.22 -32.47
N THR A 530 -4.51 -9.13 -31.15
CA THR A 530 -5.60 -8.50 -30.43
C THR A 530 -5.20 -7.07 -30.07
N VAL A 531 -5.98 -6.10 -30.53
CA VAL A 531 -5.78 -4.69 -30.22
C VAL A 531 -6.75 -4.28 -29.13
N PHE A 532 -6.24 -3.60 -28.11
CA PHE A 532 -7.04 -2.98 -27.07
C PHE A 532 -6.97 -1.46 -27.19
N LEU A 533 -8.12 -0.84 -27.32
CA LEU A 533 -8.28 0.60 -27.36
C LEU A 533 -8.93 1.07 -26.06
N GLY A 534 -8.18 1.81 -25.25
CA GLY A 534 -8.67 2.42 -24.03
C GLY A 534 -9.55 3.63 -24.35
N TYR A 535 -10.76 3.66 -23.79
CA TYR A 535 -11.72 4.74 -23.98
C TYR A 535 -12.48 5.05 -22.69
N LEU A 536 -12.98 6.28 -22.55
CA LEU A 536 -13.80 6.66 -21.40
C LEU A 536 -15.25 6.17 -21.59
N ARG A 537 -15.82 5.51 -20.58
CA ARG A 537 -17.28 5.35 -20.44
C ARG A 537 -17.84 6.26 -19.36
N SER A 538 -19.01 6.84 -19.60
CA SER A 538 -19.76 7.66 -18.64
C SER A 538 -21.27 7.51 -18.81
N TYR A 539 -22.05 8.06 -17.87
CA TYR A 539 -23.52 8.00 -17.89
C TYR A 539 -24.19 9.05 -18.76
N GLN A 540 -23.46 10.10 -19.13
CA GLN A 540 -23.97 11.24 -19.91
C GLN A 540 -22.89 11.81 -20.84
N GLY A 541 -23.32 12.48 -21.91
CA GLY A 541 -22.41 13.23 -22.81
C GLY A 541 -21.59 12.37 -23.80
N MET A 542 -21.66 11.04 -23.73
CA MET A 542 -20.79 10.15 -24.50
C MET A 542 -21.41 9.61 -25.80
N GLY A 543 -20.62 9.66 -26.86
CA GLY A 543 -20.96 9.20 -28.21
C GLY A 543 -20.71 7.70 -28.45
N VAL A 544 -20.84 7.31 -29.71
CA VAL A 544 -20.53 5.98 -30.25
C VAL A 544 -19.47 6.16 -31.33
N ALA A 545 -18.52 5.23 -31.47
CA ALA A 545 -17.55 5.28 -32.56
C ALA A 545 -17.40 3.93 -33.24
N ARG A 546 -17.19 3.93 -34.56
CA ARG A 546 -16.81 2.75 -35.34
C ARG A 546 -15.29 2.64 -35.43
N VAL A 547 -14.79 1.44 -35.26
CA VAL A 547 -13.37 1.06 -35.34
C VAL A 547 -13.19 0.14 -36.54
N GLU A 548 -12.25 0.47 -37.41
CA GLU A 548 -12.04 -0.27 -38.66
C GLU A 548 -10.61 -0.15 -39.18
N CYS A 549 -10.11 -1.25 -39.75
CA CYS A 549 -8.80 -1.30 -40.38
C CYS A 549 -8.85 -0.59 -41.73
N LYS A 550 -7.93 0.34 -41.95
CA LYS A 550 -7.87 1.17 -43.16
C LYS A 550 -6.73 0.80 -44.09
N ARG A 551 -5.59 0.43 -43.55
CA ARG A 551 -4.38 0.18 -44.34
C ARG A 551 -3.53 -0.92 -43.71
N ASP A 552 -2.94 -1.72 -44.59
CA ASP A 552 -1.91 -2.72 -44.33
C ASP A 552 -2.29 -3.91 -43.41
N CYS A 553 -3.38 -3.81 -42.66
CA CYS A 553 -3.99 -4.88 -41.89
C CYS A 553 -5.50 -4.98 -42.17
N THR A 554 -6.09 -6.12 -41.78
CA THR A 554 -7.51 -6.42 -41.93
C THR A 554 -8.14 -6.72 -40.58
N CYS A 555 -9.38 -6.27 -40.38
CA CYS A 555 -10.19 -6.61 -39.21
C CYS A 555 -11.67 -6.47 -39.52
N LEU A 556 -12.50 -7.15 -38.74
CA LEU A 556 -13.93 -6.91 -38.75
C LEU A 556 -14.23 -5.54 -38.11
N PRO A 557 -15.05 -4.68 -38.73
CA PRO A 557 -15.46 -3.43 -38.12
C PRO A 557 -16.18 -3.68 -36.79
N THR A 558 -15.83 -2.91 -35.78
CA THR A 558 -16.45 -2.99 -34.44
C THR A 558 -16.94 -1.61 -34.00
N ARG A 559 -17.71 -1.55 -32.91
CA ARG A 559 -18.23 -0.30 -32.35
C ARG A 559 -17.93 -0.18 -30.87
N ILE A 560 -17.63 1.05 -30.47
CA ILE A 560 -17.43 1.45 -29.08
C ILE A 560 -18.62 2.28 -28.64
N ASP A 561 -19.21 1.95 -27.48
CA ASP A 561 -20.23 2.76 -26.84
C ASP A 561 -19.68 3.42 -25.56
N GLY A 562 -19.41 4.73 -25.64
CA GLY A 562 -18.94 5.52 -24.50
C GLY A 562 -20.01 5.71 -23.41
N ARG A 563 -21.27 5.32 -23.63
CA ARG A 563 -22.34 5.49 -22.65
C ARG A 563 -22.62 4.20 -21.87
N TRP A 564 -22.95 4.34 -20.59
CA TRP A 564 -23.47 3.25 -19.76
C TRP A 564 -24.44 3.72 -18.68
N LYS A 565 -25.09 2.77 -18.00
CA LYS A 565 -26.05 3.07 -16.92
C LYS A 565 -25.38 3.44 -15.58
N GLN A 566 -24.09 3.14 -15.42
CA GLN A 566 -23.38 3.35 -14.16
C GLN A 566 -23.07 4.84 -13.95
N ARG A 567 -23.44 5.42 -12.80
CA ARG A 567 -23.21 6.85 -12.47
C ARG A 567 -21.76 7.15 -12.09
N VAL A 568 -20.81 6.59 -12.82
CA VAL A 568 -19.37 6.78 -12.68
C VAL A 568 -18.75 6.94 -14.06
N SER A 569 -17.60 7.62 -14.15
CA SER A 569 -16.82 7.72 -15.39
C SER A 569 -15.53 6.93 -15.26
N LEU A 570 -15.37 5.86 -16.03
CA LEU A 570 -14.23 4.95 -15.93
C LEU A 570 -13.66 4.65 -17.32
N THR A 571 -12.35 4.46 -17.37
CA THR A 571 -11.69 3.95 -18.58
C THR A 571 -12.08 2.49 -18.78
N GLN A 572 -12.37 2.11 -20.02
CA GLN A 572 -12.72 0.77 -20.45
C GLN A 572 -11.86 0.41 -21.65
N MET A 573 -11.72 -0.89 -21.92
CA MET A 573 -10.96 -1.38 -23.06
C MET A 573 -11.92 -1.94 -24.10
N HIS A 574 -11.74 -1.50 -25.34
CA HIS A 574 -12.40 -2.07 -26.50
C HIS A 574 -11.44 -3.03 -27.19
N GLU A 575 -11.85 -4.28 -27.33
CA GLU A 575 -11.04 -5.35 -27.92
C GLU A 575 -11.50 -5.65 -29.35
N PHE A 576 -10.54 -5.83 -30.26
CA PHE A 576 -10.80 -6.33 -31.61
C PHE A 576 -9.57 -7.02 -32.18
N GLN A 577 -9.77 -7.98 -33.08
CA GLN A 577 -8.68 -8.70 -33.72
C GLN A 577 -8.29 -8.08 -35.07
N VAL A 578 -6.99 -8.01 -35.33
CA VAL A 578 -6.40 -7.52 -36.58
C VAL A 578 -5.42 -8.54 -37.16
N SER A 579 -5.26 -8.58 -38.48
CA SER A 579 -4.14 -9.32 -39.09
C SER A 579 -2.81 -8.63 -38.75
N GLN A 580 -1.75 -9.41 -38.54
CA GLN A 580 -0.44 -8.84 -38.23
C GLN A 580 0.16 -8.09 -39.43
N HIS A 581 0.72 -6.91 -39.17
CA HIS A 581 1.46 -6.06 -40.10
C HIS A 581 2.35 -5.08 -39.31
N PRO A 582 3.58 -4.75 -39.78
CA PRO A 582 4.47 -3.78 -39.10
C PRO A 582 3.91 -2.35 -39.01
N ARG A 583 2.92 -2.02 -39.84
CA ARG A 583 2.30 -0.69 -39.95
C ARG A 583 0.77 -0.74 -40.01
N CYS A 584 0.14 -1.62 -39.22
CA CYS A 584 -1.31 -1.75 -39.19
C CYS A 584 -1.96 -0.39 -38.86
N ARG A 585 -2.89 0.06 -39.71
CA ARG A 585 -3.57 1.33 -39.54
C ARG A 585 -5.05 1.14 -39.25
N VAL A 586 -5.48 1.62 -38.09
CA VAL A 586 -6.87 1.56 -37.62
C VAL A 586 -7.43 2.96 -37.56
N ARG A 587 -8.66 3.15 -38.05
CA ARG A 587 -9.42 4.40 -37.93
C ARG A 587 -10.55 4.24 -36.93
N ILE A 588 -10.71 5.26 -36.09
CA ILE A 588 -11.84 5.42 -35.18
C ILE A 588 -12.64 6.63 -35.67
N THR A 589 -13.94 6.45 -35.92
CA THR A 589 -14.83 7.51 -36.43
C THR A 589 -16.05 7.63 -35.52
N ILE A 590 -16.35 8.84 -35.03
CA ILE A 590 -17.55 9.11 -34.23
C ILE A 590 -18.79 8.98 -35.13
N GLU A 591 -19.75 8.18 -34.71
CA GLU A 591 -21.01 7.93 -35.41
C GLU A 591 -22.20 8.48 -34.65
N ARG A 592 -23.30 8.72 -35.37
CA ARG A 592 -24.58 9.00 -34.76
C ARG A 592 -25.05 7.81 -33.93
N ARG A 593 -25.47 8.06 -32.68
CA ARG A 593 -26.10 7.04 -31.85
C ARG A 593 -27.42 6.58 -32.51
N PRO A 594 -27.65 5.28 -32.74
CA PRO A 594 -28.93 4.76 -33.21
C PRO A 594 -30.04 5.19 -32.24
N SER A 595 -31.11 5.80 -32.76
CA SER A 595 -32.20 6.32 -31.93
C SER A 595 -33.08 5.17 -31.45
N ALA A 596 -33.03 4.86 -30.15
CA ALA A 596 -34.08 4.05 -29.52
C ALA A 596 -35.27 4.98 -29.20
N GLY A 597 -36.26 5.05 -30.09
CA GLY A 597 -37.54 5.75 -29.83
C GLY A 597 -37.54 7.27 -30.06
N GLY A 598 -36.86 7.78 -31.09
CA GLY A 598 -37.08 9.15 -31.59
C GLY A 598 -36.61 10.33 -30.71
N ARG A 599 -36.03 10.08 -29.53
CA ARG A 599 -35.44 11.14 -28.69
C ARG A 599 -33.99 11.43 -29.11
N LYS A 600 -33.68 12.70 -29.41
CA LYS A 600 -32.29 13.17 -29.57
C LYS A 600 -31.55 12.96 -28.25
N HIS A 601 -30.64 11.99 -28.20
CA HIS A 601 -29.75 11.83 -27.06
C HIS A 601 -28.62 12.87 -27.15
N GLY A 602 -28.50 13.75 -26.16
CA GLY A 602 -27.38 14.68 -26.05
C GLY A 602 -26.06 13.94 -25.76
N GLY A 603 -25.00 14.32 -26.48
CA GLY A 603 -23.62 13.89 -26.28
C GLY A 603 -23.01 13.11 -27.45
N GLY A 604 -22.02 13.71 -28.12
CA GLY A 604 -21.19 13.09 -29.17
C GLY A 604 -19.76 12.78 -28.74
N LYS A 605 -19.41 13.03 -27.46
CA LYS A 605 -18.01 12.97 -27.01
C LYS A 605 -17.44 11.57 -27.03
N MET A 606 -16.25 11.44 -27.60
CA MET A 606 -15.41 10.25 -27.53
C MET A 606 -14.05 10.63 -26.96
N HIS A 607 -13.58 9.88 -25.97
CA HIS A 607 -12.27 10.07 -25.34
C HIS A 607 -11.48 8.76 -25.42
N LEU A 608 -10.36 8.75 -26.14
CA LEU A 608 -9.47 7.59 -26.32
C LEU A 608 -8.15 7.83 -25.59
N SER A 609 -7.75 6.94 -24.69
CA SER A 609 -6.64 7.17 -23.74
C SER A 609 -5.47 6.20 -23.88
N ALA A 610 -5.65 5.05 -24.53
CA ALA A 610 -4.60 4.05 -24.62
C ALA A 610 -4.74 3.18 -25.87
N LEU A 611 -3.64 2.66 -26.37
CA LEU A 611 -3.58 1.66 -27.42
C LEU A 611 -2.59 0.57 -27.02
N MET A 612 -3.03 -0.68 -27.12
CA MET A 612 -2.22 -1.84 -26.78
C MET A 612 -2.36 -2.93 -27.83
N VAL A 613 -1.31 -3.70 -28.04
CA VAL A 613 -1.31 -4.84 -28.96
C VAL A 613 -0.79 -6.08 -28.24
N SER A 614 -1.62 -7.13 -28.22
CA SER A 614 -1.31 -8.44 -27.67
C SER A 614 -1.44 -9.51 -28.75
N HIS A 615 -0.76 -10.64 -28.56
CA HIS A 615 -0.79 -11.79 -29.46
C HIS A 615 -1.51 -13.00 -28.86
N PHE A 616 -2.26 -12.76 -27.78
CA PHE A 616 -3.01 -13.77 -27.06
C PHE A 616 -4.31 -13.19 -26.48
N PRO A 617 -5.32 -14.03 -26.17
CA PRO A 617 -6.58 -13.57 -25.59
C PRO A 617 -6.37 -12.96 -24.19
N LEU A 618 -6.88 -11.74 -23.97
CA LEU A 618 -6.76 -11.00 -22.72
C LEU A 618 -8.12 -10.45 -22.32
N ALA A 619 -8.42 -10.46 -21.02
CA ALA A 619 -9.52 -9.67 -20.47
C ALA A 619 -8.95 -8.46 -19.74
N LEU A 620 -9.16 -7.29 -20.33
CA LEU A 620 -8.81 -6.00 -19.73
C LEU A 620 -10.01 -5.27 -19.12
N ASP A 621 -11.21 -5.86 -19.22
CA ASP A 621 -12.41 -5.25 -18.68
C ASP A 621 -12.49 -5.42 -17.16
N GLY A 622 -12.45 -4.30 -16.44
CA GLY A 622 -12.72 -4.25 -15.00
C GLY A 622 -14.21 -4.44 -14.69
N ARG A 623 -14.87 -5.45 -15.26
CA ARG A 623 -16.21 -5.86 -14.78
C ARG A 623 -16.02 -6.36 -13.36
N ILE A 624 -16.17 -5.46 -12.40
CA ILE A 624 -16.18 -5.78 -10.97
C ILE A 624 -17.23 -6.88 -10.78
N ALA A 625 -16.77 -8.09 -10.47
CA ALA A 625 -17.64 -9.20 -10.10
C ALA A 625 -18.51 -8.72 -8.92
N GLY A 626 -19.83 -8.69 -9.13
CA GLY A 626 -20.80 -8.18 -8.15
C GLY A 626 -21.85 -7.22 -8.70
N MET A 627 -21.73 -6.72 -9.94
CA MET A 627 -22.81 -5.92 -10.57
C MET A 627 -23.68 -6.70 -11.58
N ALA A 628 -23.31 -7.94 -11.92
CA ALA A 628 -24.12 -8.83 -12.74
C ALA A 628 -24.64 -9.98 -11.87
N GLY A 629 -25.75 -9.75 -11.18
CA GLY A 629 -26.31 -10.72 -10.24
C GLY A 629 -27.65 -10.29 -9.65
N GLY A 630 -28.53 -9.74 -10.48
CA GLY A 630 -29.95 -9.58 -10.16
C GLY A 630 -30.76 -10.49 -11.07
N MET A 631 -31.39 -11.49 -10.48
CA MET A 631 -32.21 -12.53 -11.12
C MET A 631 -33.16 -11.99 -12.21
N VAL A 632 -33.19 -12.67 -13.36
CA VAL A 632 -34.46 -13.12 -13.95
C VAL A 632 -34.32 -14.63 -14.12
N SER A 633 -34.95 -15.35 -13.21
CA SER A 633 -35.34 -16.74 -13.42
C SER A 633 -36.45 -16.72 -14.47
N GLU A 634 -36.17 -17.20 -15.68
CA GLU A 634 -37.23 -17.65 -16.57
C GLU A 634 -37.61 -19.05 -16.12
N ARG A 635 -38.85 -19.17 -15.61
CA ARG A 635 -39.57 -20.43 -15.64
C ARG A 635 -39.89 -20.71 -17.10
N HIS A 636 -39.35 -21.79 -17.65
CA HIS A 636 -40.09 -22.76 -18.44
C HIS A 636 -39.42 -24.12 -18.34
#